data_AF-A0A6N9Z8I2-F1
#
_entry.id   AF-A0A6N9Z8I2-F1
#
_cell.length_a   1.000
_cell.length_b   1.000
_cell.length_c   1.000
_cell.angle_alpha   90.00
_cell.angle_beta   90.00
_cell.angle_gamma   90.00
#
_symmetry.space_group_name_H-M   'P 1'
#
loop_
_entity.id
_entity.type
_entity.pdbx_description
1 polymer ?
#
loop_
_entity_poly.entity_id
_entity_poly.type
_entity_poly.pdbx_seq_one_letter_code
_entity_poly.pdbx_strand_id
1 'polypeptide(L)'
;MRTIWRIFTRDLTRILRNPVAVVVTLGVAIIPSLYAWFNILANWDPYSVTGNLQVAIANEDKGTTNDLVGKLDAGKQVVAQLKKNDALGWRFVGEEQAIQGVQSGEYYAAIVLPKDFSESLVGSVTGSSKRPQIKYYVNEKKNAIAPKITDTGATTIDSQINSTFVTTVANTVASAISKAGGLADGKISSTQHDAIGDLDKVISGIDKVDKSLTGLRSTLSASDKTIADAKRNVSELKKTVAAARKASDQSGTLLAQAQSGSRDFSTRLVGALDDGSAQLSAFSVAANQAAGGITSGFNQAQDSVDTVTNAVSQPLDATADAVDRLKTALRDAGIGENTSDPVGQRIWSQVNALSDAISRQQSQVNAFHDDTTQFITSGKNATNSLTGALTDGTTGGISALNQARASLTGTIMPNVDTSLNSFAALNGTLSGSLTALDGTLDQTDGLLDQLSDTLDQTGKTLVSTQDSLKQVRSDVTGVRTDIGALDSSAAYRKIRDTLHLDDKGFGEFMGNPVSLHTNVVYPVDNYGSSVTPFYTNLALWVGGFVLIAIYKLEVDRESIRRMSATQAYLGRWLLLVTIGFLQAVIATVGDLVLGIQCEHPFLFVLAGIFCSFVYINIIYALAVAFRHIGKAVAVILVIVQIPGASGLYPIELMPSFFRELHPWLPFTYGINAMRGPIAGTYANHYWLDMGHLALYLPAAAFVGLIVRRYAMNLNALFDRRLGDTDLMITEHNTMVNEQVSLTSVFGLVSNGGEELRSLVRRRAHRFFGRYPRLIIGGLASLTVLPFVFLILLFVTQAKIQMLTAWIVSIIVIDAYLIVVEYTRESYARQLGVSAMTADEFRDTMLNGYVWLRPYSGSRGSRGAHAAGTHAGSAHAAGADGKAGAVGDIGASGTHMAANSTGPIGSHGRHAPWRVPQIDDDPEETEITEQLPPIGDAAGRPSADASGSLVDLVRPSTEGDAR
;
A
#
# COMPACT_ATOMS: atom_id res chain seq x y z
N MET A 1 -22.46 -43.00 -19.55
CA MET A 1 -23.32 -42.79 -20.75
C MET A 1 -24.80 -42.94 -20.45
N ARG A 2 -25.50 -44.06 -20.71
CA ARG A 2 -26.98 -44.14 -20.79
C ARG A 2 -27.77 -43.41 -19.67
N THR A 3 -27.39 -43.53 -18.39
CA THR A 3 -28.08 -42.83 -17.28
C THR A 3 -27.94 -41.31 -17.34
N ILE A 4 -26.76 -40.81 -17.73
CA ILE A 4 -26.45 -39.37 -17.85
C ILE A 4 -27.35 -38.73 -18.90
N TRP A 5 -27.44 -39.36 -20.08
CA TRP A 5 -28.30 -38.90 -21.16
C TRP A 5 -29.77 -38.86 -20.74
N ARG A 6 -30.26 -39.90 -20.04
CA ARG A 6 -31.64 -39.93 -19.51
C ARG A 6 -31.94 -38.79 -18.53
N ILE A 7 -30.98 -38.36 -17.70
CA ILE A 7 -31.14 -37.21 -16.80
C ILE A 7 -31.28 -35.93 -17.63
N PHE A 8 -30.33 -35.70 -18.55
CA PHE A 8 -30.31 -34.53 -19.43
C PHE A 8 -31.61 -34.41 -20.24
N THR A 9 -32.02 -35.47 -20.95
CA THR A 9 -33.25 -35.45 -21.74
C THR A 9 -34.49 -35.25 -20.88
N ARG A 10 -34.58 -35.89 -19.70
CA ARG A 10 -35.71 -35.72 -18.78
C ARG A 10 -35.84 -34.28 -18.32
N ASP A 11 -34.73 -33.66 -17.92
CA ASP A 11 -34.76 -32.32 -17.32
C ASP A 11 -34.95 -31.24 -18.41
N LEU A 12 -34.41 -31.44 -19.61
CA LEU A 12 -34.73 -30.63 -20.79
C LEU A 12 -36.22 -30.74 -21.17
N THR A 13 -36.80 -31.96 -21.20
CA THR A 13 -38.25 -32.14 -21.43
C THR A 13 -39.10 -31.54 -20.32
N ARG A 14 -38.66 -31.56 -19.05
CA ARG A 14 -39.34 -30.88 -17.93
C ARG A 14 -39.40 -29.37 -18.12
N ILE A 15 -38.33 -28.75 -18.64
CA ILE A 15 -38.31 -27.33 -19.01
C ILE A 15 -39.26 -27.08 -20.18
N LEU A 16 -39.05 -27.76 -21.33
CA LEU A 16 -39.81 -27.53 -22.57
C LEU A 16 -41.32 -27.79 -22.43
N ARG A 17 -41.75 -28.63 -21.48
CA ARG A 17 -43.17 -28.91 -21.21
C ARG A 17 -43.85 -27.88 -20.29
N ASN A 18 -43.11 -27.00 -19.63
CA ASN A 18 -43.65 -25.97 -18.76
C ASN A 18 -43.37 -24.57 -19.37
N PRO A 19 -44.39 -23.84 -19.87
CA PRO A 19 -44.17 -22.56 -20.56
C PRO A 19 -43.52 -21.51 -19.67
N VAL A 20 -43.80 -21.50 -18.35
CA VAL A 20 -43.16 -20.60 -17.40
C VAL A 20 -41.67 -20.94 -17.26
N ALA A 21 -41.32 -22.23 -17.24
CA ALA A 21 -39.92 -22.66 -17.20
C ALA A 21 -39.18 -22.29 -18.51
N VAL A 22 -39.82 -22.37 -19.68
CA VAL A 22 -39.25 -21.90 -20.95
C VAL A 22 -39.00 -20.39 -20.92
N VAL A 23 -39.97 -19.58 -20.49
CA VAL A 23 -39.81 -18.11 -20.39
C VAL A 23 -38.68 -17.74 -19.42
N VAL A 24 -38.61 -18.38 -18.25
CA VAL A 24 -37.49 -18.19 -17.30
C VAL A 24 -36.15 -18.64 -17.90
N THR A 25 -36.12 -19.75 -18.64
CA THR A 25 -34.90 -20.22 -19.33
C THR A 25 -34.40 -19.19 -20.36
N LEU A 26 -35.29 -18.63 -21.17
CA LEU A 26 -34.96 -17.60 -22.15
C LEU A 26 -34.52 -16.29 -21.50
N GLY A 27 -35.20 -15.86 -20.43
CA GLY A 27 -34.77 -14.70 -19.63
C GLY A 27 -33.35 -14.88 -19.08
N VAL A 28 -33.07 -16.04 -18.46
CA VAL A 28 -31.72 -16.40 -17.98
C VAL A 28 -30.69 -16.47 -19.11
N ALA A 29 -31.09 -16.83 -20.32
CA ALA A 29 -30.20 -16.87 -21.48
C ALA A 29 -29.86 -15.48 -22.05
N ILE A 30 -30.67 -14.45 -21.78
CA ILE A 30 -30.55 -13.11 -22.38
C ILE A 30 -30.05 -12.05 -21.37
N ILE A 31 -30.48 -12.13 -20.10
CA ILE A 31 -30.15 -11.13 -19.06
C ILE A 31 -28.65 -10.79 -18.94
N PRO A 32 -27.72 -11.75 -18.95
CA PRO A 32 -26.29 -11.43 -18.85
C PRO A 32 -25.78 -10.67 -20.07
N SER A 33 -26.27 -11.01 -21.25
CA SER A 33 -25.91 -10.37 -22.52
C SER A 33 -26.38 -8.92 -22.59
N LEU A 34 -27.59 -8.62 -22.08
CA LEU A 34 -28.07 -7.24 -21.93
C LEU A 34 -27.09 -6.36 -21.14
N TYR A 35 -26.50 -6.89 -20.07
CA TYR A 35 -25.49 -6.14 -19.31
C TYR A 35 -24.25 -5.81 -20.15
N ALA A 36 -23.75 -6.75 -20.96
CA ALA A 36 -22.65 -6.46 -21.88
C ALA A 36 -23.05 -5.38 -22.89
N TRP A 37 -24.18 -5.56 -23.60
CA TRP A 37 -24.63 -4.67 -24.66
C TRP A 37 -24.88 -3.23 -24.20
N PHE A 38 -25.54 -3.03 -23.05
CA PHE A 38 -25.74 -1.69 -22.50
C PHE A 38 -24.41 -1.01 -22.11
N ASN A 39 -23.43 -1.76 -21.61
CA ASN A 39 -22.11 -1.19 -21.27
C ASN A 39 -21.27 -0.91 -22.52
N ILE A 40 -21.31 -1.78 -23.53
CA ILE A 40 -20.61 -1.61 -24.81
C ILE A 40 -21.17 -0.38 -25.54
N LEU A 41 -22.50 -0.21 -25.60
CA LEU A 41 -23.13 0.97 -26.20
C LEU A 41 -22.88 2.26 -25.39
N ALA A 42 -22.94 2.20 -24.05
CA ALA A 42 -22.64 3.38 -23.21
C ALA A 42 -21.17 3.84 -23.33
N ASN A 43 -20.27 2.94 -23.72
CA ASN A 43 -18.85 3.22 -23.97
C ASN A 43 -18.50 3.12 -25.47
N TRP A 44 -19.46 3.30 -26.38
CA TRP A 44 -19.23 3.06 -27.81
C TRP A 44 -18.11 3.95 -28.37
N ASP A 45 -18.26 5.25 -28.16
CA ASP A 45 -17.25 6.26 -28.43
C ASP A 45 -17.49 7.49 -27.53
N PRO A 46 -16.86 7.54 -26.35
CA PRO A 46 -16.92 8.72 -25.48
C PRO A 46 -16.00 9.86 -25.94
N TYR A 47 -15.26 9.69 -27.05
CA TYR A 47 -14.20 10.60 -27.50
C TYR A 47 -14.57 11.44 -28.72
N SER A 48 -15.52 11.04 -29.57
CA SER A 48 -16.05 11.92 -30.64
C SER A 48 -17.04 12.98 -30.15
N VAL A 49 -17.65 12.80 -28.97
CA VAL A 49 -18.65 13.73 -28.40
C VAL A 49 -18.00 14.80 -27.49
N THR A 50 -16.70 15.05 -27.64
CA THR A 50 -15.92 15.96 -26.79
C THR A 50 -16.26 17.43 -26.94
N GLY A 51 -16.97 17.84 -28.00
CA GLY A 51 -17.54 19.19 -28.15
C GLY A 51 -18.47 19.63 -27.00
N ASN A 52 -18.97 18.68 -26.19
CA ASN A 52 -19.74 18.98 -24.97
C ASN A 52 -18.86 19.38 -23.76
N LEU A 53 -17.56 19.08 -23.75
CA LEU A 53 -16.63 19.54 -22.70
C LEU A 53 -16.35 21.03 -22.88
N GLN A 54 -16.95 21.86 -22.02
CA GLN A 54 -16.78 23.31 -22.07
C GLN A 54 -15.37 23.70 -21.59
N VAL A 55 -14.61 24.39 -22.45
CA VAL A 55 -13.25 24.86 -22.17
C VAL A 55 -13.15 26.36 -22.47
N ALA A 56 -12.81 27.16 -21.47
CA ALA A 56 -12.67 28.60 -21.64
C ALA A 56 -11.34 29.00 -22.29
N ILE A 57 -11.39 29.99 -23.17
CA ILE A 57 -10.23 30.64 -23.77
C ILE A 57 -10.31 32.13 -23.44
N ALA A 58 -9.33 32.64 -22.70
CA ALA A 58 -9.12 34.07 -22.49
C ALA A 58 -7.85 34.52 -23.21
N ASN A 59 -7.92 35.66 -23.89
CA ASN A 59 -6.81 36.21 -24.66
C ASN A 59 -6.54 37.66 -24.25
N GLU A 60 -5.56 37.82 -23.37
CA GLU A 60 -5.06 39.13 -22.94
C GLU A 60 -3.89 39.64 -23.81
N ASP A 61 -3.38 38.81 -24.74
CA ASP A 61 -2.27 39.13 -25.62
C ASP A 61 -2.50 40.42 -26.43
N LYS A 62 -1.59 41.38 -26.26
CA LYS A 62 -1.66 42.67 -26.94
C LYS A 62 -1.16 42.61 -28.39
N GLY A 63 -0.44 41.56 -28.76
CA GLY A 63 0.36 41.53 -29.98
C GLY A 63 1.70 42.26 -29.79
N THR A 64 2.63 42.07 -30.73
CA THR A 64 3.92 42.76 -30.76
C THR A 64 4.23 43.30 -32.16
N THR A 65 5.28 44.11 -32.29
CA THR A 65 5.81 44.58 -33.57
C THR A 65 7.32 44.65 -33.49
N ASN A 66 8.01 44.03 -34.44
CA ASN A 66 9.46 43.87 -34.44
C ASN A 66 9.97 43.83 -35.91
N ASP A 67 11.13 44.42 -36.17
CA ASP A 67 11.72 44.50 -37.52
C ASP A 67 11.89 43.12 -38.21
N LEU A 68 12.02 42.05 -37.41
CA LEU A 68 12.32 40.70 -37.86
C LEU A 68 11.08 39.86 -38.23
N VAL A 69 9.87 40.27 -37.81
CA VAL A 69 8.58 39.58 -38.11
C VAL A 69 7.43 40.53 -38.51
N GLY A 70 7.66 41.85 -38.54
CA GLY A 70 6.60 42.84 -38.71
C GLY A 70 5.67 42.90 -37.50
N LYS A 71 4.37 43.06 -37.73
CA LYS A 71 3.33 43.05 -36.69
C LYS A 71 2.80 41.63 -36.48
N LEU A 72 2.93 41.09 -35.26
CA LEU A 72 2.47 39.76 -34.90
C LEU A 72 1.39 39.84 -33.82
N ASP A 73 0.19 39.35 -34.13
CA ASP A 73 -0.95 39.22 -33.22
C ASP A 73 -1.22 37.73 -32.92
N ALA A 74 -0.24 37.03 -32.33
CA ALA A 74 -0.25 35.56 -32.21
C ALA A 74 -1.47 35.05 -31.42
N GLY A 75 -1.83 35.66 -30.28
CA GLY A 75 -2.98 35.24 -29.50
C GLY A 75 -4.31 35.41 -30.23
N LYS A 76 -4.43 36.43 -31.10
CA LYS A 76 -5.60 36.60 -31.98
C LYS A 76 -5.65 35.52 -33.07
N GLN A 77 -4.51 35.08 -33.59
CA GLN A 77 -4.42 33.97 -34.54
C GLN A 77 -4.82 32.63 -33.86
N VAL A 78 -4.37 32.38 -32.63
CA VAL A 78 -4.77 31.20 -31.83
C VAL A 78 -6.29 31.18 -31.61
N VAL A 79 -6.88 32.30 -31.16
CA VAL A 79 -8.34 32.44 -31.02
C VAL A 79 -9.07 32.24 -32.35
N ALA A 80 -8.52 32.71 -33.47
CA ALA A 80 -9.12 32.55 -34.80
C ALA A 80 -9.00 31.12 -35.36
N GLN A 81 -8.02 30.33 -34.94
CA GLN A 81 -7.93 28.89 -35.25
C GLN A 81 -8.88 28.08 -34.36
N LEU A 82 -8.94 28.38 -33.05
CA LEU A 82 -9.82 27.69 -32.11
C LEU A 82 -11.31 27.90 -32.42
N LYS A 83 -11.69 29.06 -32.97
CA LYS A 83 -13.04 29.31 -33.51
C LYS A 83 -13.42 28.50 -34.77
N LYS A 84 -12.51 27.66 -35.29
CA LYS A 84 -12.75 26.71 -36.38
C LYS A 84 -12.56 25.25 -35.96
N ASN A 85 -12.29 25.00 -34.68
CA ASN A 85 -12.00 23.68 -34.15
C ASN A 85 -13.18 23.24 -33.27
N ASP A 86 -14.04 22.36 -33.77
CA ASP A 86 -15.24 21.93 -33.02
C ASP A 86 -15.01 20.71 -32.12
N ALA A 87 -13.74 20.31 -31.88
CA ALA A 87 -13.39 19.13 -31.11
C ALA A 87 -13.62 19.28 -29.59
N LEU A 88 -13.68 20.52 -29.09
CA LEU A 88 -14.00 20.86 -27.71
C LEU A 88 -14.98 22.03 -27.66
N GLY A 89 -15.73 22.16 -26.56
CA GLY A 89 -16.73 23.20 -26.36
C GLY A 89 -16.09 24.55 -26.01
N TRP A 90 -15.36 25.17 -26.94
CA TRP A 90 -14.64 26.41 -26.67
C TRP A 90 -15.58 27.56 -26.26
N ARG A 91 -15.19 28.31 -25.22
CA ARG A 91 -15.91 29.48 -24.71
C ARG A 91 -14.95 30.66 -24.59
N PHE A 92 -15.14 31.68 -25.42
CA PHE A 92 -14.25 32.84 -25.49
C PHE A 92 -14.75 33.91 -24.53
N VAL A 93 -14.02 34.11 -23.43
CA VAL A 93 -14.42 34.94 -22.27
C VAL A 93 -13.21 35.71 -21.71
N GLY A 94 -13.41 36.63 -20.77
CA GLY A 94 -12.31 37.35 -20.09
C GLY A 94 -11.54 36.45 -19.10
N GLU A 95 -10.31 36.83 -18.72
CA GLU A 95 -9.46 36.05 -17.80
C GLU A 95 -10.17 35.72 -16.46
N GLU A 96 -10.85 36.69 -15.86
CA GLU A 96 -11.59 36.51 -14.60
C GLU A 96 -12.76 35.52 -14.73
N GLN A 97 -13.60 35.67 -15.76
CA GLN A 97 -14.71 34.73 -16.04
C GLN A 97 -14.19 33.33 -16.39
N ALA A 98 -13.06 33.21 -17.10
CA ALA A 98 -12.45 31.92 -17.42
C ALA A 98 -12.04 31.17 -16.14
N ILE A 99 -11.36 31.87 -15.22
CA ILE A 99 -10.90 31.31 -13.95
C ILE A 99 -12.10 31.00 -13.02
N GLN A 100 -13.04 31.93 -12.88
CA GLN A 100 -14.24 31.75 -12.06
C GLN A 100 -15.11 30.60 -12.58
N GLY A 101 -15.29 30.48 -13.90
CA GLY A 101 -16.03 29.39 -14.52
C GLY A 101 -15.38 28.01 -14.35
N VAL A 102 -14.04 27.93 -14.27
CA VAL A 102 -13.34 26.70 -13.87
C VAL A 102 -13.54 26.42 -12.38
N GLN A 103 -13.48 27.43 -11.50
CA GLN A 103 -13.69 27.26 -10.06
C GLN A 103 -15.12 26.83 -9.69
N SER A 104 -16.13 27.43 -10.33
CA SER A 104 -17.54 27.05 -10.18
C SER A 104 -17.86 25.68 -10.78
N GLY A 105 -17.06 25.24 -11.75
CA GLY A 105 -17.31 24.03 -12.53
C GLY A 105 -18.30 24.24 -13.68
N GLU A 106 -18.53 25.47 -14.13
CA GLU A 106 -19.15 25.73 -15.44
C GLU A 106 -18.26 25.14 -16.54
N TYR A 107 -16.98 25.52 -16.55
CA TYR A 107 -15.94 25.02 -17.45
C TYR A 107 -15.15 23.87 -16.82
N TYR A 108 -14.65 22.96 -17.65
CA TYR A 108 -13.75 21.88 -17.21
C TYR A 108 -12.29 22.35 -17.15
N ALA A 109 -11.90 23.25 -18.05
CA ALA A 109 -10.59 23.88 -18.08
C ALA A 109 -10.68 25.31 -18.64
N ALA A 110 -9.64 26.10 -18.39
CA ALA A 110 -9.44 27.42 -18.97
C ALA A 110 -7.98 27.58 -19.43
N ILE A 111 -7.80 28.22 -20.58
CA ILE A 111 -6.51 28.58 -21.16
C ILE A 111 -6.46 30.11 -21.25
N VAL A 112 -5.44 30.71 -20.64
CA VAL A 112 -5.23 32.16 -20.67
C VAL A 112 -3.92 32.48 -21.38
N LEU A 113 -4.02 33.22 -22.48
CA LEU A 113 -2.88 33.77 -23.22
C LEU A 113 -2.50 35.13 -22.59
N PRO A 114 -1.31 35.27 -21.97
CA PRO A 114 -0.92 36.46 -21.22
C PRO A 114 -0.60 37.68 -22.12
N LYS A 115 -0.47 38.84 -21.49
CA LYS A 115 -0.33 40.16 -22.14
C LYS A 115 0.93 40.31 -23.00
N ASP A 116 1.97 39.54 -22.69
CA ASP A 116 3.28 39.47 -23.35
C ASP A 116 3.46 38.18 -24.19
N PHE A 117 2.39 37.44 -24.51
CA PHE A 117 2.46 36.19 -25.27
C PHE A 117 3.10 36.36 -26.66
N SER A 118 2.63 37.32 -27.47
CA SER A 118 3.26 37.61 -28.77
C SER A 118 4.69 38.16 -28.64
N GLU A 119 4.97 38.94 -27.58
CA GLU A 119 6.29 39.54 -27.34
C GLU A 119 7.33 38.48 -26.98
N SER A 120 6.99 37.57 -26.07
CA SER A 120 7.84 36.45 -25.63
C SER A 120 8.04 35.38 -26.70
N LEU A 121 7.05 35.16 -27.59
CA LEU A 121 7.25 34.36 -28.81
C LEU A 121 8.40 34.93 -29.66
N VAL A 122 8.32 36.21 -30.06
CA VAL A 122 9.39 36.85 -30.85
C VAL A 122 10.71 36.90 -30.08
N GLY A 123 10.64 37.23 -28.79
CA GLY A 123 11.79 37.26 -27.89
C GLY A 123 12.55 35.94 -27.80
N SER A 124 11.89 34.80 -27.98
CA SER A 124 12.55 33.49 -27.97
C SER A 124 13.46 33.24 -29.18
N VAL A 125 13.20 33.90 -30.31
CA VAL A 125 14.00 33.80 -31.56
C VAL A 125 15.03 34.93 -31.67
N THR A 126 14.77 36.10 -31.11
CA THR A 126 15.72 37.23 -31.09
C THR A 126 16.77 37.14 -29.97
N GLY A 127 16.86 36.00 -29.27
CA GLY A 127 17.89 35.73 -28.24
C GLY A 127 17.58 36.25 -26.84
N SER A 128 16.33 36.65 -26.56
CA SER A 128 15.92 36.99 -25.19
C SER A 128 15.71 35.73 -24.35
N SER A 129 16.04 35.78 -23.05
CA SER A 129 15.91 34.63 -22.16
C SER A 129 14.47 34.32 -21.72
N LYS A 130 13.47 35.07 -22.19
CA LYS A 130 12.04 34.82 -21.89
C LYS A 130 11.45 33.85 -22.91
N ARG A 131 11.01 32.67 -22.43
CA ARG A 131 10.15 31.76 -23.21
C ARG A 131 8.69 32.20 -23.12
N PRO A 132 7.87 32.00 -24.17
CA PRO A 132 6.43 32.20 -24.07
C PRO A 132 5.80 31.25 -23.04
N GLN A 133 4.73 31.72 -22.40
CA GLN A 133 3.98 30.96 -21.41
C GLN A 133 2.47 31.08 -21.68
N ILE A 134 1.74 30.04 -21.31
CA ILE A 134 0.28 29.95 -21.38
C ILE A 134 -0.17 29.49 -19.99
N LYS A 135 -1.16 30.16 -19.40
CA LYS A 135 -1.72 29.68 -18.12
C LYS A 135 -2.78 28.62 -18.42
N TYR A 136 -2.66 27.46 -17.79
CA TYR A 136 -3.66 26.40 -17.84
C TYR A 136 -4.29 26.22 -16.46
N TYR A 137 -5.63 26.21 -16.42
CA TYR A 137 -6.43 25.94 -15.23
C TYR A 137 -7.36 24.77 -15.54
N VAL A 138 -7.50 23.81 -14.62
CA VAL A 138 -8.32 22.61 -14.83
C VAL A 138 -9.06 22.22 -13.56
N ASN A 139 -10.32 21.80 -13.70
CA ASN A 139 -11.17 21.36 -12.58
C ASN A 139 -11.22 19.83 -12.52
N GLU A 140 -10.19 19.22 -11.93
CA GLU A 140 -10.10 17.76 -11.72
C GLU A 140 -11.22 17.23 -10.81
N LYS A 141 -11.77 18.06 -9.92
CA LYS A 141 -12.89 17.72 -9.03
C LYS A 141 -14.18 17.42 -9.80
N LYS A 142 -14.42 18.06 -10.95
CA LYS A 142 -15.66 17.90 -11.73
C LYS A 142 -15.76 16.52 -12.38
N ASN A 143 -14.63 15.98 -12.87
CA ASN A 143 -14.54 14.64 -13.45
C ASN A 143 -13.07 14.22 -13.56
N ALA A 144 -12.71 12.99 -13.20
CA ALA A 144 -11.31 12.52 -13.19
C ALA A 144 -10.72 12.22 -14.60
N ILE A 145 -11.55 12.05 -15.63
CA ILE A 145 -11.13 11.76 -17.01
C ILE A 145 -11.03 13.07 -17.82
N ALA A 146 -11.91 14.03 -17.55
CA ALA A 146 -11.95 15.31 -18.27
C ALA A 146 -10.58 16.03 -18.35
N PRO A 147 -9.76 16.12 -17.28
CA PRO A 147 -8.39 16.65 -17.35
C PRO A 147 -7.56 16.03 -18.46
N LYS A 148 -7.61 14.70 -18.66
CA LYS A 148 -6.80 14.04 -19.70
C LYS A 148 -7.29 14.34 -21.10
N ILE A 149 -8.57 14.60 -21.29
CA ILE A 149 -9.13 15.06 -22.57
C ILE A 149 -8.76 16.53 -22.81
N THR A 150 -8.84 17.38 -21.78
CA THR A 150 -8.49 18.81 -21.90
C THR A 150 -6.97 19.05 -21.96
N ASP A 151 -6.14 18.14 -21.42
CA ASP A 151 -4.68 18.09 -21.61
C ASP A 151 -4.34 17.84 -23.09
N THR A 152 -5.05 16.90 -23.74
CA THR A 152 -4.90 16.66 -25.19
C THR A 152 -5.29 17.89 -26.00
N GLY A 153 -6.37 18.60 -25.61
CA GLY A 153 -6.74 19.89 -26.19
C GLY A 153 -5.67 20.98 -26.02
N ALA A 154 -5.08 21.10 -24.83
CA ALA A 154 -3.99 22.02 -24.56
C ALA A 154 -2.71 21.67 -25.35
N THR A 155 -2.40 20.38 -25.50
CA THR A 155 -1.27 19.88 -26.31
C THR A 155 -1.49 20.17 -27.81
N THR A 156 -2.73 20.05 -28.29
CA THR A 156 -3.11 20.43 -29.66
C THR A 156 -2.93 21.95 -29.88
N ILE A 157 -3.25 22.76 -28.88
CA ILE A 157 -3.03 24.22 -28.89
C ILE A 157 -1.54 24.55 -28.96
N ASP A 158 -0.71 23.91 -28.11
CA ASP A 158 0.75 24.13 -28.14
C ASP A 158 1.37 23.73 -29.49
N SER A 159 0.98 22.58 -30.03
CA SER A 159 1.40 22.14 -31.37
C SER A 159 1.00 23.14 -32.47
N GLN A 160 -0.26 23.60 -32.45
CA GLN A 160 -0.76 24.60 -33.41
C GLN A 160 -0.05 25.96 -33.25
N ILE A 161 0.29 26.37 -32.03
CA ILE A 161 1.08 27.59 -31.74
C ILE A 161 2.48 27.47 -32.31
N ASN A 162 3.19 26.40 -31.98
CA ASN A 162 4.56 26.16 -32.45
C ASN A 162 4.62 26.08 -33.98
N SER A 163 3.72 25.34 -34.61
CA SER A 163 3.66 25.24 -36.07
C SER A 163 3.33 26.58 -36.74
N THR A 164 2.36 27.35 -36.20
CA THR A 164 2.03 28.71 -36.71
C THR A 164 3.19 29.69 -36.55
N PHE A 165 3.89 29.63 -35.42
CA PHE A 165 5.04 30.49 -35.14
C PHE A 165 6.22 30.18 -36.05
N VAL A 166 6.63 28.91 -36.15
CA VAL A 166 7.75 28.51 -37.01
C VAL A 166 7.43 28.76 -38.48
N THR A 167 6.20 28.50 -38.94
CA THR A 167 5.73 28.86 -40.28
C THR A 167 5.83 30.37 -40.52
N THR A 168 5.48 31.21 -39.54
CA THR A 168 5.56 32.68 -39.67
C THR A 168 7.01 33.18 -39.73
N VAL A 169 7.88 32.67 -38.85
CA VAL A 169 9.31 32.97 -38.85
C VAL A 169 9.95 32.52 -40.16
N ALA A 170 9.69 31.29 -40.61
CA ALA A 170 10.23 30.76 -41.85
C ALA A 170 9.72 31.51 -43.10
N ASN A 171 8.44 31.91 -43.15
CA ASN A 171 7.91 32.79 -44.20
C ASN A 171 8.58 34.17 -44.21
N THR A 172 8.92 34.73 -43.04
CA THR A 172 9.60 36.03 -42.99
C THR A 172 11.09 35.91 -43.32
N VAL A 173 11.75 34.84 -42.92
CA VAL A 173 13.12 34.51 -43.34
C VAL A 173 13.17 34.27 -44.86
N ALA A 174 12.23 33.52 -45.44
CA ALA A 174 12.09 33.36 -46.88
C ALA A 174 11.83 34.71 -47.58
N SER A 175 10.98 35.57 -47.02
CA SER A 175 10.73 36.93 -47.53
C SER A 175 11.94 37.87 -47.40
N ALA A 176 12.81 37.64 -46.42
CA ALA A 176 14.08 38.36 -46.28
C ALA A 176 15.12 37.85 -47.28
N ILE A 177 15.19 36.53 -47.49
CA ILE A 177 16.06 35.88 -48.48
C ILE A 177 15.65 36.22 -49.91
N SER A 178 14.35 36.29 -50.24
CA SER A 178 13.89 36.67 -51.57
C SER A 178 14.16 38.16 -51.87
N LYS A 179 14.03 39.04 -50.87
CA LYS A 179 14.51 40.44 -50.96
C LYS A 179 16.03 40.53 -51.08
N ALA A 180 16.79 39.71 -50.34
CA ALA A 180 18.25 39.64 -50.45
C ALA A 180 18.72 39.02 -51.78
N GLY A 181 17.88 38.24 -52.46
CA GLY A 181 18.12 37.73 -53.81
C GLY A 181 18.29 38.83 -54.87
N GLY A 182 17.78 40.04 -54.61
CA GLY A 182 18.05 41.24 -55.41
C GLY A 182 19.40 41.92 -55.12
N LEU A 183 20.16 41.43 -54.14
CA LEU A 183 21.46 41.96 -53.71
C LEU A 183 22.58 40.90 -53.83
N ALA A 184 22.52 40.13 -54.93
CA ALA A 184 23.45 39.05 -55.24
C ALA A 184 24.79 39.56 -55.83
N ASP A 185 25.54 40.35 -55.06
CA ASP A 185 27.00 40.38 -55.19
C ASP A 185 27.68 40.80 -53.87
N GLY A 186 28.70 40.04 -53.44
CA GLY A 186 29.63 40.44 -52.38
C GLY A 186 29.33 40.13 -50.90
N LYS A 187 28.13 39.68 -50.49
CA LYS A 187 27.82 39.41 -49.05
C LYS A 187 27.66 37.94 -48.61
N ILE A 188 27.67 36.97 -49.53
CA ILE A 188 27.44 35.55 -49.19
C ILE A 188 28.62 34.95 -48.40
N SER A 189 29.85 35.40 -48.66
CA SER A 189 31.07 34.86 -48.05
C SER A 189 31.21 35.14 -46.55
N SER A 190 30.69 36.26 -46.03
CA SER A 190 30.76 36.55 -44.59
C SER A 190 29.87 35.61 -43.79
N THR A 191 28.61 35.45 -44.18
CA THR A 191 27.65 34.60 -43.44
C THR A 191 28.04 33.12 -43.48
N GLN A 192 28.72 32.65 -44.54
CA GLN A 192 29.31 31.31 -44.57
C GLN A 192 30.48 31.18 -43.57
N HIS A 193 31.35 32.20 -43.46
CA HIS A 193 32.41 32.25 -42.46
C HIS A 193 31.86 32.31 -41.03
N ASP A 194 30.80 33.09 -40.79
CA ASP A 194 30.12 33.20 -39.50
C ASP A 194 29.52 31.85 -39.10
N ALA A 195 28.81 31.17 -40.01
CA ALA A 195 28.22 29.85 -39.77
C ALA A 195 29.27 28.75 -39.53
N ILE A 196 30.36 28.73 -40.30
CA ILE A 196 31.49 27.81 -40.05
C ILE A 196 32.15 28.11 -38.70
N GLY A 197 32.31 29.40 -38.36
CA GLY A 197 32.83 29.85 -37.07
C GLY A 197 31.92 29.52 -35.89
N ASP A 198 30.60 29.52 -36.06
CA ASP A 198 29.63 29.07 -35.06
C ASP A 198 29.63 27.55 -34.91
N LEU A 199 29.76 26.79 -36.01
CA LEU A 199 29.96 25.34 -35.95
C LEU A 199 31.30 24.98 -35.28
N ASP A 200 32.37 25.76 -35.50
CA ASP A 200 33.62 25.64 -34.75
C ASP A 200 33.46 25.97 -33.25
N LYS A 201 32.60 26.94 -32.88
CA LYS A 201 32.23 27.18 -31.47
C LYS A 201 31.43 26.02 -30.89
N VAL A 202 30.54 25.39 -31.66
CA VAL A 202 29.79 24.19 -31.23
C VAL A 202 30.73 22.99 -31.05
N ILE A 203 31.63 22.70 -32.00
CA ILE A 203 32.66 21.66 -31.88
C ILE A 203 33.54 21.96 -30.65
N SER A 204 34.00 23.20 -30.49
CA SER A 204 34.78 23.63 -29.31
C SER A 204 33.99 23.55 -27.99
N GLY A 205 32.65 23.60 -28.05
CA GLY A 205 31.75 23.37 -26.94
C GLY A 205 31.66 21.90 -26.58
N ILE A 206 31.46 21.03 -27.57
CA ILE A 206 31.46 19.57 -27.41
C ILE A 206 32.81 19.09 -26.84
N ASP A 207 33.94 19.63 -27.32
CA ASP A 207 35.28 19.34 -26.81
C ASP A 207 35.51 19.80 -25.36
N LYS A 208 34.79 20.83 -24.90
CA LYS A 208 34.80 21.23 -23.48
C LYS A 208 33.96 20.26 -22.65
N VAL A 209 32.78 19.87 -23.13
CA VAL A 209 31.91 18.90 -22.46
C VAL A 209 32.59 17.53 -22.35
N ASP A 210 33.20 17.02 -23.41
CA ASP A 210 33.93 15.74 -23.39
C ASP A 210 35.13 15.75 -22.42
N LYS A 211 35.84 16.89 -22.30
CA LYS A 211 36.87 17.09 -21.28
C LYS A 211 36.29 17.10 -19.87
N SER A 212 35.16 17.78 -19.63
CA SER A 212 34.47 17.75 -18.34
C SER A 212 33.97 16.36 -17.97
N LEU A 213 33.41 15.60 -18.92
CA LEU A 213 32.99 14.20 -18.71
C LEU A 213 34.18 13.28 -18.44
N THR A 214 35.31 13.49 -19.13
CA THR A 214 36.57 12.77 -18.86
C THR A 214 37.11 13.09 -17.46
N GLY A 215 37.06 14.36 -17.04
CA GLY A 215 37.41 14.77 -15.68
C GLY A 215 36.50 14.12 -14.63
N LEU A 216 35.18 14.18 -14.83
CA LEU A 216 34.19 13.54 -13.96
C LEU A 216 34.40 12.02 -13.88
N ARG A 217 34.67 11.34 -15.01
CA ARG A 217 35.03 9.92 -15.04
C ARG A 217 36.31 9.62 -14.23
N SER A 218 37.30 10.51 -14.27
CA SER A 218 38.50 10.40 -13.42
C SER A 218 38.19 10.58 -11.95
N THR A 219 37.26 11.49 -11.59
CA THR A 219 36.78 11.67 -10.21
C THR A 219 36.05 10.43 -9.72
N LEU A 220 35.13 9.85 -10.51
CA LEU A 220 34.43 8.60 -10.15
C LEU A 220 35.42 7.47 -9.88
N SER A 221 36.43 7.27 -10.74
CA SER A 221 37.45 6.23 -10.52
C SER A 221 38.31 6.47 -9.26
N ALA A 222 38.46 7.71 -8.80
CA ALA A 222 39.09 8.03 -7.52
C ALA A 222 38.15 7.80 -6.33
N SER A 223 36.84 8.05 -6.51
CA SER A 223 35.80 7.70 -5.54
C SER A 223 35.68 6.18 -5.35
N ASP A 224 35.74 5.37 -6.41
CA ASP A 224 35.74 3.90 -6.32
C ASP A 224 36.89 3.38 -5.44
N LYS A 225 38.09 3.94 -5.61
CA LYS A 225 39.24 3.61 -4.76
C LYS A 225 38.97 4.01 -3.30
N THR A 226 38.41 5.20 -3.09
CA THR A 226 38.09 5.73 -1.75
C THR A 226 37.04 4.86 -1.05
N ILE A 227 36.03 4.38 -1.78
CA ILE A 227 35.04 3.41 -1.30
C ILE A 227 35.70 2.07 -0.97
N ALA A 228 36.60 1.56 -1.82
CA ALA A 228 37.34 0.32 -1.55
C ALA A 228 38.23 0.42 -0.30
N ASP A 229 38.84 1.59 -0.05
CA ASP A 229 39.60 1.86 1.18
C ASP A 229 38.67 2.00 2.40
N ALA A 230 37.50 2.64 2.26
CA ALA A 230 36.48 2.67 3.32
C ALA A 230 35.94 1.27 3.66
N LYS A 231 35.67 0.40 2.67
CA LYS A 231 35.26 -1.00 2.90
C LYS A 231 36.35 -1.82 3.62
N ARG A 232 37.63 -1.56 3.34
CA ARG A 232 38.75 -2.17 4.10
C ARG A 232 38.71 -1.73 5.58
N ASN A 233 38.51 -0.43 5.83
CA ASN A 233 38.42 0.12 7.18
C ASN A 233 37.20 -0.46 7.94
N VAL A 234 36.03 -0.55 7.31
CA VAL A 234 34.84 -1.21 7.88
C VAL A 234 35.10 -2.69 8.16
N SER A 235 35.78 -3.40 7.27
CA SER A 235 36.15 -4.82 7.47
C SER A 235 37.12 -5.03 8.64
N GLU A 236 38.10 -4.13 8.83
CA GLU A 236 39.01 -4.18 9.98
C GLU A 236 38.26 -3.81 11.28
N LEU A 237 37.40 -2.78 11.23
CA LEU A 237 36.58 -2.36 12.35
C LEU A 237 35.61 -3.46 12.83
N LYS A 238 35.03 -4.25 11.91
CA LYS A 238 34.26 -5.46 12.28
C LYS A 238 35.10 -6.48 13.06
N LYS A 239 36.38 -6.67 12.74
CA LYS A 239 37.29 -7.55 13.51
C LYS A 239 37.57 -6.98 14.90
N THR A 240 37.81 -5.66 14.99
CA THR A 240 37.98 -4.94 16.26
C THR A 240 36.74 -5.08 17.15
N VAL A 241 35.54 -4.88 16.61
CA VAL A 241 34.26 -5.06 17.32
C VAL A 241 34.07 -6.52 17.78
N ALA A 242 34.40 -7.50 16.94
CA ALA A 242 34.37 -8.91 17.34
C ALA A 242 35.36 -9.24 18.48
N ALA A 243 36.56 -8.65 18.47
CA ALA A 243 37.53 -8.78 19.56
C ALA A 243 37.05 -8.08 20.84
N ALA A 244 36.46 -6.89 20.73
CA ALA A 244 35.88 -6.13 21.84
C ALA A 244 34.71 -6.89 22.51
N ARG A 245 33.82 -7.51 21.72
CA ARG A 245 32.73 -8.36 22.24
C ARG A 245 33.27 -9.53 23.04
N LYS A 246 34.27 -10.24 22.50
CA LYS A 246 34.96 -11.33 23.21
C LYS A 246 35.60 -10.87 24.52
N ALA A 247 36.20 -9.67 24.56
CA ALA A 247 36.74 -9.08 25.78
C ALA A 247 35.63 -8.69 26.79
N SER A 248 34.47 -8.21 26.34
CA SER A 248 33.30 -7.94 27.18
C SER A 248 32.64 -9.22 27.73
N ASP A 249 32.59 -10.31 26.96
CA ASP A 249 32.13 -11.62 27.42
C ASP A 249 33.07 -12.20 28.52
N GLN A 250 34.38 -12.04 28.33
CA GLN A 250 35.39 -12.38 29.33
C GLN A 250 35.27 -11.49 30.58
N SER A 251 35.01 -10.19 30.41
CA SER A 251 34.81 -9.23 31.52
C SER A 251 33.54 -9.55 32.32
N GLY A 252 32.44 -9.92 31.66
CA GLY A 252 31.23 -10.42 32.32
C GLY A 252 31.44 -11.73 33.08
N THR A 253 32.29 -12.62 32.56
CA THR A 253 32.69 -13.86 33.24
C THR A 253 33.52 -13.58 34.50
N LEU A 254 34.52 -12.69 34.40
CA LEU A 254 35.33 -12.25 35.54
C LEU A 254 34.48 -11.51 36.59
N LEU A 255 33.50 -10.72 36.16
CA LEU A 255 32.55 -10.07 37.05
C LEU A 255 31.67 -11.06 37.81
N ALA A 256 31.17 -12.11 37.16
CA ALA A 256 30.39 -13.16 37.84
C ALA A 256 31.24 -13.85 38.92
N GLN A 257 32.53 -14.08 38.66
CA GLN A 257 33.50 -14.58 39.65
C GLN A 257 33.73 -13.57 40.78
N ALA A 258 33.92 -12.28 40.47
CA ALA A 258 34.10 -11.22 41.46
C ALA A 258 32.86 -11.03 42.37
N GLN A 259 31.65 -11.12 41.82
CA GLN A 259 30.41 -11.10 42.59
C GLN A 259 30.28 -12.34 43.51
N SER A 260 30.73 -13.52 43.08
CA SER A 260 30.79 -14.70 43.94
C SER A 260 31.81 -14.50 45.07
N GLY A 261 33.02 -14.04 44.73
CA GLY A 261 34.07 -13.73 45.69
C GLY A 261 33.69 -12.64 46.70
N SER A 262 32.93 -11.63 46.27
CA SER A 262 32.32 -10.61 47.14
C SER A 262 31.44 -11.26 48.22
N ARG A 263 30.50 -12.12 47.82
CA ARG A 263 29.54 -12.78 48.72
C ARG A 263 30.22 -13.79 49.66
N ASP A 264 31.21 -14.53 49.14
CA ASP A 264 32.06 -15.41 49.95
C ASP A 264 32.91 -14.63 50.97
N PHE A 265 33.49 -13.49 50.57
CA PHE A 265 34.25 -12.60 51.45
C PHE A 265 33.35 -12.03 52.55
N SER A 266 32.16 -11.53 52.21
CA SER A 266 31.16 -11.04 53.18
C SER A 266 30.84 -12.10 54.23
N THR A 267 30.55 -13.33 53.78
CA THR A 267 30.19 -14.46 54.65
C THR A 267 31.34 -14.86 55.58
N ARG A 268 32.57 -14.92 55.07
CA ARG A 268 33.77 -15.25 55.88
C ARG A 268 34.16 -14.13 56.83
N LEU A 269 34.05 -12.87 56.41
CA LEU A 269 34.34 -11.69 57.21
C LEU A 269 33.39 -11.61 58.42
N VAL A 270 32.09 -11.86 58.25
CA VAL A 270 31.14 -11.90 59.37
C VAL A 270 31.55 -12.97 60.39
N GLY A 271 31.84 -14.20 59.94
CA GLY A 271 32.31 -15.27 60.83
C GLY A 271 33.62 -14.92 61.57
N ALA A 272 34.62 -14.39 60.86
CA ALA A 272 35.89 -13.99 61.46
C ALA A 272 35.76 -12.82 62.46
N LEU A 273 34.79 -11.93 62.26
CA LEU A 273 34.47 -10.85 63.19
C LEU A 273 33.72 -11.35 64.45
N ASP A 274 33.06 -12.51 64.36
CA ASP A 274 32.47 -13.20 65.51
C ASP A 274 33.49 -14.10 66.24
N ASP A 275 34.47 -14.68 65.53
CA ASP A 275 35.56 -15.53 66.09
C ASP A 275 36.73 -14.73 66.72
N GLY A 276 36.99 -13.50 66.26
CA GLY A 276 37.74 -12.49 67.02
C GLY A 276 39.14 -12.07 66.53
N SER A 277 39.68 -11.07 67.24
CA SER A 277 40.75 -10.15 66.79
C SER A 277 42.00 -10.80 66.17
N ALA A 278 42.45 -11.95 66.68
CA ALA A 278 43.71 -12.56 66.23
C ALA A 278 43.71 -13.00 64.74
N GLN A 279 42.54 -13.25 64.15
CA GLN A 279 42.44 -13.58 62.72
C GLN A 279 42.43 -12.31 61.82
N LEU A 280 42.02 -11.16 62.36
CA LEU A 280 41.72 -9.95 61.58
C LEU A 280 42.91 -9.45 60.76
N SER A 281 44.13 -9.53 61.30
CA SER A 281 45.35 -9.10 60.59
C SER A 281 45.64 -9.96 59.35
N ALA A 282 45.35 -11.27 59.40
CA ALA A 282 45.48 -12.15 58.24
C ALA A 282 44.40 -11.86 57.19
N PHE A 283 43.17 -11.59 57.64
CA PHE A 283 42.09 -11.14 56.74
C PHE A 283 42.35 -9.78 56.11
N SER A 284 42.98 -8.84 56.81
CA SER A 284 43.39 -7.53 56.26
C SER A 284 44.39 -7.69 55.12
N VAL A 285 45.39 -8.56 55.26
CA VAL A 285 46.34 -8.89 54.16
C VAL A 285 45.63 -9.53 52.97
N ALA A 286 44.71 -10.48 53.21
CA ALA A 286 43.94 -11.12 52.13
C ALA A 286 43.00 -10.12 51.42
N ALA A 287 42.36 -9.23 52.15
CA ALA A 287 41.51 -8.18 51.60
C ALA A 287 42.31 -7.16 50.78
N ASN A 288 43.51 -6.77 51.23
CA ASN A 288 44.38 -5.87 50.48
C ASN A 288 44.91 -6.52 49.18
N GLN A 289 45.16 -7.83 49.19
CA GLN A 289 45.48 -8.58 47.96
C GLN A 289 44.29 -8.65 47.00
N ALA A 290 43.07 -8.88 47.51
CA ALA A 290 41.85 -8.87 46.71
C ALA A 290 41.55 -7.48 46.12
N ALA A 291 41.70 -6.42 46.91
CA ALA A 291 41.55 -5.03 46.49
C ALA A 291 42.60 -4.64 45.43
N GLY A 292 43.86 -5.05 45.58
CA GLY A 292 44.89 -4.90 44.56
C GLY A 292 44.53 -5.61 43.25
N GLY A 293 43.99 -6.83 43.34
CA GLY A 293 43.45 -7.57 42.20
C GLY A 293 42.31 -6.83 41.50
N ILE A 294 41.32 -6.34 42.25
CA ILE A 294 40.17 -5.56 41.74
C ILE A 294 40.65 -4.28 41.04
N THR A 295 41.55 -3.51 41.65
CA THR A 295 42.12 -2.30 41.05
C THR A 295 42.94 -2.62 39.80
N SER A 296 43.66 -3.74 39.74
CA SER A 296 44.36 -4.18 38.52
C SER A 296 43.38 -4.55 37.39
N GLY A 297 42.26 -5.20 37.71
CA GLY A 297 41.17 -5.47 36.76
C GLY A 297 40.51 -4.19 36.25
N PHE A 298 40.29 -3.19 37.12
CA PHE A 298 39.80 -1.87 36.71
C PHE A 298 40.81 -1.07 35.87
N ASN A 299 42.12 -1.33 35.97
CA ASN A 299 43.10 -0.77 35.04
C ASN A 299 43.03 -1.48 33.68
N GLN A 300 43.06 -2.81 33.66
CA GLN A 300 42.96 -3.59 32.43
C GLN A 300 41.64 -3.35 31.67
N ALA A 301 40.55 -3.07 32.38
CA ALA A 301 39.28 -2.63 31.80
C ALA A 301 39.41 -1.25 31.13
N GLN A 302 40.09 -0.29 31.75
CA GLN A 302 40.35 1.03 31.15
C GLN A 302 41.21 0.87 29.88
N ASP A 303 42.33 0.14 29.97
CA ASP A 303 43.22 -0.09 28.83
C ASP A 303 42.46 -0.73 27.64
N SER A 304 41.51 -1.62 27.94
CA SER A 304 40.63 -2.24 26.94
C SER A 304 39.61 -1.26 26.34
N VAL A 305 38.99 -0.41 27.16
CA VAL A 305 38.05 0.63 26.73
C VAL A 305 38.76 1.67 25.86
N ASP A 306 39.93 2.16 26.29
CA ASP A 306 40.75 3.10 25.53
C ASP A 306 41.21 2.48 24.18
N THR A 307 41.60 1.20 24.19
CA THR A 307 41.95 0.47 22.96
C THR A 307 40.76 0.37 21.99
N VAL A 308 39.57 0.04 22.48
CA VAL A 308 38.36 -0.06 21.65
C VAL A 308 37.95 1.30 21.12
N THR A 309 37.90 2.35 21.95
CA THR A 309 37.55 3.70 21.51
C THR A 309 38.50 4.20 20.43
N ASN A 310 39.82 4.12 20.62
CA ASN A 310 40.80 4.56 19.62
C ASN A 310 40.72 3.77 18.31
N ALA A 311 40.44 2.46 18.37
CA ALA A 311 40.31 1.61 17.19
C ALA A 311 38.96 1.76 16.47
N VAL A 312 37.98 2.46 17.07
CA VAL A 312 36.69 2.79 16.45
C VAL A 312 36.66 4.25 15.94
N SER A 313 37.23 5.20 16.69
CA SER A 313 37.25 6.62 16.29
C SER A 313 38.12 6.87 15.06
N GLN A 314 39.33 6.32 14.98
CA GLN A 314 40.23 6.56 13.84
C GLN A 314 39.63 6.17 12.48
N PRO A 315 38.95 5.00 12.32
CA PRO A 315 38.20 4.71 11.10
C PRO A 315 37.01 5.64 10.83
N LEU A 316 36.27 6.07 11.87
CA LEU A 316 35.13 6.98 11.72
C LEU A 316 35.59 8.37 11.25
N ASP A 317 36.64 8.92 11.87
CA ASP A 317 37.25 10.20 11.49
C ASP A 317 37.75 10.15 10.04
N ALA A 318 38.49 9.09 9.66
CA ALA A 318 38.95 8.90 8.28
C ALA A 318 37.80 8.73 7.27
N THR A 319 36.64 8.23 7.70
CA THR A 319 35.45 8.09 6.85
C THR A 319 34.70 9.42 6.73
N ALA A 320 34.63 10.24 7.78
CA ALA A 320 34.12 11.61 7.72
C ALA A 320 34.96 12.45 6.74
N ASP A 321 36.28 12.36 6.84
CA ASP A 321 37.25 13.03 5.95
C ASP A 321 37.04 12.64 4.48
N ALA A 322 36.73 11.35 4.21
CA ALA A 322 36.42 10.86 2.88
C ALA A 322 35.06 11.37 2.35
N VAL A 323 34.05 11.43 3.22
CA VAL A 323 32.71 11.96 2.91
C VAL A 323 32.77 13.46 2.57
N ASP A 324 33.52 14.27 3.32
CA ASP A 324 33.63 15.71 3.04
C ASP A 324 34.47 16.02 1.78
N ARG A 325 35.47 15.18 1.46
CA ARG A 325 36.14 15.20 0.15
C ARG A 325 35.17 14.88 -0.99
N LEU A 326 34.27 13.91 -0.81
CA LEU A 326 33.22 13.59 -1.80
C LEU A 326 32.21 14.75 -1.96
N LYS A 327 31.73 15.36 -0.87
CA LYS A 327 30.88 16.57 -0.91
C LYS A 327 31.56 17.71 -1.68
N THR A 328 32.87 17.89 -1.49
CA THR A 328 33.67 18.90 -2.18
C THR A 328 33.76 18.59 -3.69
N ALA A 329 34.14 17.37 -4.06
CA ALA A 329 34.24 16.94 -5.46
C ALA A 329 32.91 17.02 -6.23
N LEU A 330 31.77 16.77 -5.57
CA LEU A 330 30.43 16.95 -6.15
C LEU A 330 30.12 18.42 -6.45
N ARG A 331 30.48 19.33 -5.54
CA ARG A 331 30.33 20.78 -5.73
C ARG A 331 31.23 21.30 -6.85
N ASP A 332 32.48 20.86 -6.90
CA ASP A 332 33.44 21.20 -7.97
C ASP A 332 33.01 20.67 -9.35
N ALA A 333 32.33 19.51 -9.40
CA ALA A 333 31.69 18.98 -10.61
C ALA A 333 30.41 19.72 -11.04
N GLY A 334 30.01 20.79 -10.33
CA GLY A 334 28.79 21.55 -10.59
C GLY A 334 27.50 20.90 -10.07
N ILE A 335 27.58 19.75 -9.40
CA ILE A 335 26.43 19.05 -8.80
C ILE A 335 26.19 19.63 -7.41
N GLY A 336 25.65 20.85 -7.38
CA GLY A 336 25.29 21.54 -6.15
C GLY A 336 24.24 20.78 -5.33
N GLU A 337 24.28 20.96 -4.01
CA GLU A 337 23.43 20.25 -3.03
C GLU A 337 21.92 20.54 -3.22
N ASN A 338 21.58 21.70 -3.77
CA ASN A 338 20.22 22.10 -4.17
C ASN A 338 19.92 21.82 -5.66
N THR A 339 20.55 20.82 -6.28
CA THR A 339 20.32 20.48 -7.70
C THR A 339 18.87 20.06 -7.96
N SER A 340 18.35 20.45 -9.13
CA SER A 340 17.04 20.01 -9.63
C SER A 340 17.08 18.67 -10.36
N ASP A 341 18.27 18.09 -10.58
CA ASP A 341 18.44 16.77 -11.19
C ASP A 341 18.09 15.64 -10.18
N PRO A 342 17.16 14.72 -10.52
CA PRO A 342 16.80 13.59 -9.67
C PRO A 342 17.95 12.61 -9.35
N VAL A 343 19.02 12.55 -10.15
CA VAL A 343 20.18 11.70 -9.84
C VAL A 343 21.06 12.38 -8.78
N GLY A 344 21.41 13.65 -8.98
CA GLY A 344 22.13 14.46 -7.99
C GLY A 344 21.41 14.56 -6.65
N GLN A 345 20.08 14.66 -6.62
CA GLN A 345 19.30 14.62 -5.37
C GLN A 345 19.42 13.28 -4.62
N ARG A 346 19.51 12.16 -5.35
CA ARG A 346 19.75 10.83 -4.74
C ARG A 346 21.17 10.72 -4.18
N ILE A 347 22.17 11.21 -4.91
CA ILE A 347 23.56 11.25 -4.45
C ILE A 347 23.68 12.08 -3.18
N TRP A 348 23.16 13.31 -3.15
CA TRP A 348 23.23 14.17 -1.96
C TRP A 348 22.45 13.62 -0.76
N SER A 349 21.28 13.01 -0.96
CA SER A 349 20.55 12.37 0.14
C SER A 349 21.26 11.13 0.69
N GLN A 350 21.94 10.33 -0.14
CA GLN A 350 22.78 9.22 0.33
C GLN A 350 24.03 9.72 1.08
N VAL A 351 24.74 10.72 0.53
CA VAL A 351 25.95 11.31 1.16
C VAL A 351 25.62 11.96 2.51
N ASN A 352 24.51 12.69 2.60
CA ASN A 352 24.10 13.31 3.87
C ASN A 352 23.58 12.27 4.88
N ALA A 353 22.87 11.21 4.45
CA ALA A 353 22.50 10.10 5.34
C ALA A 353 23.72 9.35 5.90
N LEU A 354 24.79 9.18 5.11
CA LEU A 354 26.05 8.61 5.55
C LEU A 354 26.79 9.53 6.54
N SER A 355 26.81 10.84 6.27
CA SER A 355 27.36 11.86 7.17
C SER A 355 26.65 11.88 8.53
N ASP A 356 25.32 11.74 8.54
CA ASP A 356 24.49 11.63 9.74
C ASP A 356 24.79 10.37 10.55
N ALA A 357 24.97 9.22 9.87
CA ALA A 357 25.29 7.96 10.51
C ALA A 357 26.65 8.02 11.24
N ILE A 358 27.70 8.49 10.56
CA ILE A 358 29.05 8.65 11.13
C ILE A 358 29.01 9.58 12.35
N SER A 359 28.31 10.72 12.24
CA SER A 359 28.20 11.71 13.34
C SER A 359 27.53 11.11 14.59
N ARG A 360 26.49 10.29 14.40
CA ARG A 360 25.81 9.58 15.49
C ARG A 360 26.71 8.50 16.12
N GLN A 361 27.44 7.74 15.30
CA GLN A 361 28.39 6.74 15.78
C GLN A 361 29.49 7.37 16.63
N GLN A 362 30.10 8.47 16.17
CA GLN A 362 31.15 9.17 16.93
C GLN A 362 30.62 9.67 18.29
N SER A 363 29.41 10.25 18.32
CA SER A 363 28.78 10.69 19.58
C SER A 363 28.49 9.52 20.54
N GLN A 364 28.16 8.33 20.03
CA GLN A 364 27.91 7.14 20.85
C GLN A 364 29.21 6.53 21.39
N VAL A 365 30.28 6.54 20.60
CA VAL A 365 31.61 6.05 20.99
C VAL A 365 32.22 6.94 22.08
N ASN A 366 32.11 8.26 21.94
CA ASN A 366 32.58 9.21 22.95
C ASN A 366 31.80 9.06 24.26
N ALA A 367 30.47 9.05 24.22
CA ALA A 367 29.64 8.87 25.42
C ALA A 367 29.94 7.54 26.13
N PHE A 368 30.14 6.45 25.38
CA PHE A 368 30.57 5.17 25.95
C PHE A 368 31.94 5.26 26.66
N HIS A 369 32.90 5.98 26.08
CA HIS A 369 34.23 6.19 26.67
C HIS A 369 34.14 6.99 27.98
N ASP A 370 33.43 8.12 27.96
CA ASP A 370 33.26 9.02 29.11
C ASP A 370 32.55 8.30 30.28
N ASP A 371 31.35 7.73 30.03
CA ASP A 371 30.55 7.03 31.05
C ASP A 371 31.34 5.88 31.70
N THR A 372 32.07 5.11 30.89
CA THR A 372 32.82 3.95 31.36
C THR A 372 34.06 4.37 32.15
N THR A 373 34.76 5.43 31.72
CA THR A 373 35.92 5.98 32.43
C THR A 373 35.52 6.58 33.78
N GLN A 374 34.40 7.31 33.83
CA GLN A 374 33.83 7.83 35.08
C GLN A 374 33.42 6.69 36.04
N PHE A 375 32.82 5.62 35.51
CA PHE A 375 32.46 4.45 36.32
C PHE A 375 33.69 3.71 36.85
N ILE A 376 34.68 3.41 36.01
CA ILE A 376 35.92 2.74 36.39
C ILE A 376 36.65 3.52 37.50
N THR A 377 36.69 4.85 37.38
CA THR A 377 37.23 5.75 38.42
C THR A 377 36.46 5.62 39.73
N SER A 378 35.13 5.53 39.68
CA SER A 378 34.28 5.34 40.85
C SER A 378 34.51 3.98 41.53
N GLY A 379 34.69 2.91 40.76
CA GLY A 379 35.02 1.57 41.27
C GLY A 379 36.40 1.50 41.95
N LYS A 380 37.41 2.16 41.38
CA LYS A 380 38.74 2.33 42.01
C LYS A 380 38.62 3.08 43.34
N ASN A 381 37.84 4.17 43.39
CA ASN A 381 37.62 4.94 44.62
C ASN A 381 36.92 4.15 45.73
N ALA A 382 35.92 3.33 45.40
CA ALA A 382 35.28 2.42 46.35
C ALA A 382 36.24 1.36 46.90
N THR A 383 37.09 0.80 46.03
CA THR A 383 38.11 -0.21 46.39
C THR A 383 39.19 0.38 47.31
N ASN A 384 39.62 1.62 47.05
CA ASN A 384 40.53 2.35 47.93
C ASN A 384 39.89 2.66 49.30
N SER A 385 38.60 3.01 49.32
CA SER A 385 37.85 3.29 50.56
C SER A 385 37.70 2.05 51.45
N LEU A 386 37.44 0.88 50.86
CA LEU A 386 37.46 -0.42 51.53
C LEU A 386 38.83 -0.71 52.18
N THR A 387 39.90 -0.49 51.43
CA THR A 387 41.30 -0.69 51.86
C THR A 387 41.66 0.18 53.06
N GLY A 388 41.23 1.45 53.06
CA GLY A 388 41.41 2.37 54.19
C GLY A 388 40.67 1.90 55.45
N ALA A 389 39.36 1.66 55.35
CA ALA A 389 38.54 1.26 56.50
C ALA A 389 38.97 -0.07 57.15
N LEU A 390 39.50 -1.01 56.34
CA LEU A 390 40.12 -2.24 56.86
C LEU A 390 41.40 -1.94 57.64
N THR A 391 42.26 -1.03 57.15
CA THR A 391 43.52 -0.65 57.79
C THR A 391 43.28 0.06 59.13
N ASP A 392 42.33 0.99 59.18
CA ASP A 392 41.92 1.69 60.41
C ASP A 392 41.30 0.72 61.43
N GLY A 393 40.51 -0.25 60.95
CA GLY A 393 39.91 -1.31 61.77
C GLY A 393 40.95 -2.20 62.47
N THR A 394 42.11 -2.46 61.84
CA THR A 394 43.16 -3.30 62.44
C THR A 394 43.94 -2.63 63.58
N THR A 395 43.93 -1.29 63.66
CA THR A 395 44.77 -0.53 64.62
C THR A 395 44.02 -0.02 65.86
N GLY A 396 42.70 0.15 65.81
CA GLY A 396 41.92 0.81 66.89
C GLY A 396 41.28 -0.09 67.96
N GLY A 397 41.51 -1.41 67.95
CA GLY A 397 40.95 -2.34 68.95
C GLY A 397 39.41 -2.50 68.89
N ILE A 398 38.80 -3.14 69.90
CA ILE A 398 37.40 -3.65 69.84
C ILE A 398 36.35 -2.59 69.44
N SER A 399 36.52 -1.33 69.85
CA SER A 399 35.59 -0.24 69.46
C SER A 399 35.70 0.08 67.97
N ALA A 400 36.92 0.21 67.44
CA ALA A 400 37.15 0.38 66.01
C ALA A 400 36.76 -0.89 65.22
N LEU A 401 36.90 -2.07 65.81
CA LEU A 401 36.46 -3.36 65.25
C LEU A 401 34.94 -3.41 65.03
N ASN A 402 34.16 -2.93 66.01
CA ASN A 402 32.70 -2.79 65.87
C ASN A 402 32.31 -1.68 64.89
N GLN A 403 33.03 -0.56 64.87
CA GLN A 403 32.77 0.54 63.93
C GLN A 403 33.15 0.16 62.49
N ALA A 404 34.23 -0.58 62.30
CA ALA A 404 34.64 -1.18 61.04
C ALA A 404 33.62 -2.23 60.60
N ARG A 405 33.14 -3.13 61.48
CA ARG A 405 32.04 -4.05 61.18
C ARG A 405 30.81 -3.31 60.68
N ALA A 406 30.36 -2.28 61.40
CA ALA A 406 29.21 -1.47 61.01
C ALA A 406 29.40 -0.74 59.67
N SER A 407 30.58 -0.18 59.42
CA SER A 407 30.92 0.47 58.14
C SER A 407 31.00 -0.53 56.99
N LEU A 408 31.65 -1.68 57.21
CA LEU A 408 31.81 -2.75 56.23
C LEU A 408 30.46 -3.35 55.84
N THR A 409 29.63 -3.78 56.80
CA THR A 409 28.32 -4.39 56.48
C THR A 409 27.24 -3.37 56.12
N GLY A 410 27.29 -2.16 56.68
CA GLY A 410 26.24 -1.14 56.53
C GLY A 410 26.47 -0.12 55.41
N THR A 411 27.69 0.01 54.88
CA THR A 411 28.00 1.01 53.84
C THR A 411 28.91 0.44 52.75
N ILE A 412 30.06 -0.12 53.10
CA ILE A 412 31.08 -0.48 52.10
C ILE A 412 30.64 -1.69 51.28
N MET A 413 30.15 -2.77 51.89
CA MET A 413 29.71 -3.96 51.15
C MET A 413 28.45 -3.70 50.30
N PRO A 414 27.42 -2.99 50.79
CA PRO A 414 26.32 -2.49 49.94
C PRO A 414 26.81 -1.65 48.77
N ASN A 415 27.82 -0.78 48.96
CA ASN A 415 28.40 0.02 47.87
C ASN A 415 29.19 -0.85 46.87
N VAL A 416 29.95 -1.85 47.34
CA VAL A 416 30.68 -2.80 46.48
C VAL A 416 29.71 -3.65 45.65
N ASP A 417 28.69 -4.25 46.26
CA ASP A 417 27.68 -5.01 45.51
C ASP A 417 26.88 -4.11 44.56
N THR A 418 26.60 -2.85 44.95
CA THR A 418 26.00 -1.85 44.03
C THR A 418 26.93 -1.58 42.85
N SER A 419 28.22 -1.34 43.06
CA SER A 419 29.20 -1.16 41.99
C SER A 419 29.32 -2.40 41.09
N LEU A 420 29.37 -3.61 41.64
CA LEU A 420 29.44 -4.85 40.86
C LEU A 420 28.14 -5.13 40.08
N ASN A 421 26.99 -4.66 40.55
CA ASN A 421 25.73 -4.70 39.81
C ASN A 421 25.67 -3.62 38.72
N SER A 422 26.15 -2.41 38.99
CA SER A 422 26.29 -1.34 37.98
C SER A 422 27.28 -1.72 36.87
N PHE A 423 28.41 -2.38 37.20
CA PHE A 423 29.34 -2.90 36.20
C PHE A 423 28.71 -4.05 35.38
N ALA A 424 27.80 -4.84 35.96
CA ALA A 424 27.04 -5.86 35.21
C ALA A 424 26.07 -5.20 34.21
N ALA A 425 25.38 -4.15 34.64
CA ALA A 425 24.53 -3.34 33.75
C ALA A 425 25.37 -2.69 32.63
N LEU A 426 26.52 -2.09 32.95
CA LEU A 426 27.41 -1.46 31.97
C LEU A 426 28.01 -2.48 30.98
N ASN A 427 28.44 -3.66 31.43
CA ASN A 427 28.91 -4.71 30.51
C ASN A 427 27.78 -5.26 29.62
N GLY A 428 26.53 -5.28 30.13
CA GLY A 428 25.34 -5.55 29.34
C GLY A 428 25.07 -4.48 28.28
N THR A 429 25.14 -3.20 28.66
CA THR A 429 25.03 -2.06 27.74
C THR A 429 26.15 -2.08 26.70
N LEU A 430 27.40 -2.36 27.08
CA LEU A 430 28.55 -2.50 26.17
C LEU A 430 28.33 -3.62 25.15
N SER A 431 27.93 -4.82 25.59
CA SER A 431 27.61 -5.93 24.69
C SER A 431 26.44 -5.57 23.73
N GLY A 432 25.43 -4.84 24.23
CA GLY A 432 24.35 -4.28 23.42
C GLY A 432 24.83 -3.27 22.37
N SER A 433 25.59 -2.27 22.78
CA SER A 433 26.15 -1.22 21.91
C SER A 433 27.12 -1.78 20.87
N LEU A 434 27.97 -2.74 21.23
CA LEU A 434 28.83 -3.44 20.27
C LEU A 434 28.03 -4.28 19.28
N THR A 435 26.91 -4.89 19.71
CA THR A 435 26.01 -5.62 18.80
C THR A 435 25.22 -4.68 17.87
N ALA A 436 24.84 -3.49 18.35
CA ALA A 436 24.25 -2.45 17.52
C ALA A 436 25.26 -1.85 16.52
N LEU A 437 26.52 -1.66 16.96
CA LEU A 437 27.61 -1.20 16.11
C LEU A 437 27.95 -2.24 15.03
N ASP A 438 28.03 -3.52 15.37
CA ASP A 438 28.20 -4.65 14.44
C ASP A 438 27.14 -4.62 13.31
N GLY A 439 25.86 -4.53 13.67
CA GLY A 439 24.76 -4.39 12.70
C GLY A 439 24.77 -3.08 11.92
N THR A 440 25.28 -1.98 12.49
CA THR A 440 25.44 -0.71 11.78
C THR A 440 26.62 -0.78 10.80
N LEU A 441 27.69 -1.51 11.12
CA LEU A 441 28.81 -1.76 10.21
C LEU A 441 28.40 -2.66 9.04
N ASP A 442 27.50 -3.62 9.25
CA ASP A 442 26.85 -4.35 8.15
C ASP A 442 26.00 -3.43 7.27
N GLN A 443 25.24 -2.49 7.86
CA GLN A 443 24.50 -1.49 7.09
C GLN A 443 25.43 -0.56 6.28
N THR A 444 26.52 -0.07 6.87
CA THR A 444 27.50 0.79 6.19
C THR A 444 28.22 0.04 5.06
N ASP A 445 28.59 -1.23 5.25
CA ASP A 445 29.20 -2.08 4.22
C ASP A 445 28.28 -2.22 2.99
N GLY A 446 26.98 -2.48 3.23
CA GLY A 446 25.96 -2.54 2.18
C GLY A 446 25.62 -1.20 1.53
N LEU A 447 25.73 -0.08 2.25
CA LEU A 447 25.60 1.27 1.67
C LEU A 447 26.82 1.63 0.79
N LEU A 448 28.03 1.19 1.17
CA LEU A 448 29.22 1.35 0.35
C LEU A 448 29.15 0.52 -0.94
N ASP A 449 28.57 -0.69 -0.90
CA ASP A 449 28.25 -1.45 -2.12
C ASP A 449 27.24 -0.73 -3.01
N GLN A 450 26.10 -0.26 -2.47
CA GLN A 450 25.10 0.49 -3.25
C GLN A 450 25.67 1.77 -3.87
N LEU A 451 26.59 2.46 -3.18
CA LEU A 451 27.29 3.61 -3.72
C LEU A 451 28.24 3.20 -4.85
N SER A 452 29.02 2.12 -4.67
CA SER A 452 29.92 1.58 -5.71
C SER A 452 29.16 1.17 -6.99
N ASP A 453 28.04 0.46 -6.85
CA ASP A 453 27.18 0.08 -7.99
C ASP A 453 26.61 1.33 -8.69
N THR A 454 26.23 2.35 -7.91
CA THR A 454 25.71 3.62 -8.45
C THR A 454 26.79 4.41 -9.21
N LEU A 455 28.04 4.42 -8.72
CA LEU A 455 29.15 5.05 -9.43
C LEU A 455 29.53 4.28 -10.70
N ASP A 456 29.60 2.95 -10.69
CA ASP A 456 29.85 2.15 -11.90
C ASP A 456 28.73 2.33 -12.95
N GLN A 457 27.46 2.29 -12.54
CA GLN A 457 26.31 2.58 -13.40
C GLN A 457 26.38 4.01 -14.00
N THR A 458 26.82 4.98 -13.20
CA THR A 458 27.05 6.37 -13.66
C THR A 458 28.23 6.44 -14.62
N GLY A 459 29.34 5.74 -14.33
CA GLY A 459 30.53 5.67 -15.18
C GLY A 459 30.26 5.03 -16.55
N LYS A 460 29.40 4.01 -16.61
CA LYS A 460 28.87 3.42 -17.85
C LYS A 460 27.99 4.40 -18.63
N THR A 461 27.13 5.13 -17.92
CA THR A 461 26.27 6.16 -18.52
C THR A 461 27.10 7.30 -19.13
N LEU A 462 28.13 7.78 -18.41
CA LEU A 462 29.08 8.79 -18.89
C LEU A 462 29.81 8.34 -20.17
N VAL A 463 30.23 7.06 -20.27
CA VAL A 463 30.82 6.53 -21.51
C VAL A 463 29.83 6.59 -22.67
N SER A 464 28.59 6.14 -22.48
CA SER A 464 27.54 6.21 -23.50
C SER A 464 27.26 7.66 -23.94
N THR A 465 27.27 8.62 -23.00
CA THR A 465 27.16 10.05 -23.29
C THR A 465 28.38 10.58 -24.06
N GLN A 466 29.61 10.19 -23.71
CA GLN A 466 30.82 10.56 -24.45
C GLN A 466 30.82 9.99 -25.87
N ASP A 467 30.39 8.74 -26.06
CA ASP A 467 30.30 8.13 -27.40
C ASP A 467 29.19 8.78 -28.25
N SER A 468 28.06 9.15 -27.64
CA SER A 468 27.02 9.96 -28.28
C SER A 468 27.54 11.36 -28.67
N LEU A 469 28.35 12.00 -27.82
CA LEU A 469 28.96 13.30 -28.12
C LEU A 469 30.05 13.20 -29.20
N LYS A 470 30.79 12.09 -29.30
CA LYS A 470 31.70 11.82 -30.42
C LYS A 470 30.93 11.67 -31.73
N GLN A 471 29.77 11.01 -31.72
CA GLN A 471 28.90 10.92 -32.89
C GLN A 471 28.39 12.32 -33.29
N VAL A 472 27.78 13.07 -32.36
CA VAL A 472 27.33 14.45 -32.64
C VAL A 472 28.47 15.36 -33.10
N ARG A 473 29.68 15.22 -32.54
CA ARG A 473 30.88 15.93 -33.04
C ARG A 473 31.20 15.55 -34.47
N SER A 474 31.16 14.25 -34.81
CA SER A 474 31.38 13.76 -36.18
C SER A 474 30.35 14.33 -37.14
N ASP A 475 29.08 14.30 -36.76
CA ASP A 475 27.96 14.79 -37.58
C ASP A 475 28.03 16.31 -37.79
N VAL A 476 28.31 17.09 -36.74
CA VAL A 476 28.54 18.54 -36.81
C VAL A 476 29.80 18.87 -37.63
N THR A 477 30.84 18.03 -37.57
CA THR A 477 32.05 18.18 -38.42
C THR A 477 31.74 17.88 -39.89
N GLY A 478 30.87 16.90 -40.16
CA GLY A 478 30.31 16.62 -41.48
C GLY A 478 29.53 17.82 -42.02
N VAL A 479 28.53 18.30 -41.27
CA VAL A 479 27.73 19.48 -41.61
C VAL A 479 28.60 20.73 -41.82
N ARG A 480 29.65 20.94 -41.02
CA ARG A 480 30.63 22.02 -41.23
C ARG A 480 31.43 21.85 -42.52
N THR A 481 31.81 20.62 -42.87
CA THR A 481 32.51 20.30 -44.13
C THR A 481 31.60 20.50 -45.33
N ASP A 482 30.34 20.06 -45.24
CA ASP A 482 29.32 20.23 -46.27
C ASP A 482 29.00 21.73 -46.48
N ILE A 483 28.85 22.50 -45.40
CA ILE A 483 28.67 23.98 -45.47
C ILE A 483 29.92 24.67 -46.02
N GLY A 484 31.12 24.14 -45.77
CA GLY A 484 32.35 24.56 -46.47
C GLY A 484 32.34 24.24 -47.97
N ALA A 485 31.67 23.16 -48.38
CA ALA A 485 31.49 22.76 -49.77
C ALA A 485 30.26 23.42 -50.46
N LEU A 486 29.42 24.16 -49.72
CA LEU A 486 28.28 24.91 -50.25
C LEU A 486 28.72 26.21 -50.97
N ASP A 487 29.36 26.07 -52.12
CA ASP A 487 29.58 27.19 -53.03
C ASP A 487 28.24 27.70 -53.62
N SER A 488 28.11 29.03 -53.60
CA SER A 488 27.17 29.91 -54.33
C SER A 488 25.82 29.33 -54.81
N SER A 489 24.77 29.58 -54.01
CA SER A 489 23.36 29.72 -54.48
C SER A 489 22.71 28.46 -55.11
N ALA A 490 23.47 27.39 -55.34
CA ALA A 490 23.00 26.17 -56.00
C ALA A 490 22.13 25.33 -55.05
N ALA A 491 22.48 25.21 -53.78
CA ALA A 491 21.70 24.40 -52.82
C ALA A 491 20.31 24.98 -52.54
N TYR A 492 20.18 26.30 -52.32
CA TYR A 492 18.87 26.95 -52.15
C TYR A 492 17.97 26.72 -53.37
N ARG A 493 18.49 26.99 -54.58
CA ARG A 493 17.76 26.73 -55.84
C ARG A 493 17.44 25.25 -55.99
N LYS A 494 18.38 24.34 -55.74
CA LYS A 494 18.17 22.89 -55.87
C LYS A 494 17.18 22.32 -54.85
N ILE A 495 17.14 22.81 -53.61
CA ILE A 495 16.13 22.42 -52.62
C ILE A 495 14.75 22.88 -53.08
N ARG A 496 14.61 24.17 -53.46
CA ARG A 496 13.38 24.74 -54.02
C ARG A 496 12.91 23.99 -55.27
N ASP A 497 13.82 23.70 -56.19
CA ASP A 497 13.53 23.13 -57.51
C ASP A 497 13.33 21.60 -57.47
N THR A 498 13.92 20.89 -56.48
CA THR A 498 13.72 19.43 -56.29
C THR A 498 12.47 19.13 -55.47
N LEU A 499 12.09 20.01 -54.55
CA LEU A 499 10.86 19.88 -53.75
C LEU A 499 9.66 20.66 -54.33
N HIS A 500 9.87 21.42 -55.41
CA HIS A 500 8.88 22.29 -56.07
C HIS A 500 8.16 23.28 -55.13
N LEU A 501 8.85 23.75 -54.08
CA LEU A 501 8.27 24.64 -53.07
C LEU A 501 8.27 26.11 -53.54
N ASP A 502 7.15 26.80 -53.31
CA ASP A 502 7.08 28.26 -53.42
C ASP A 502 7.50 28.94 -52.10
N ASP A 503 7.47 30.28 -52.07
CA ASP A 503 7.84 31.08 -50.90
C ASP A 503 6.98 30.78 -49.65
N LYS A 504 5.84 30.09 -49.79
CA LYS A 504 4.97 29.63 -48.68
C LYS A 504 5.24 28.18 -48.29
N GLY A 505 5.38 27.29 -49.27
CA GLY A 505 5.66 25.86 -49.04
C GLY A 505 6.97 25.62 -48.31
N PHE A 506 7.96 26.50 -48.48
CA PHE A 506 9.16 26.48 -47.64
C PHE A 506 8.86 26.80 -46.16
N GLY A 507 7.98 27.77 -45.89
CA GLY A 507 7.54 28.09 -44.54
C GLY A 507 6.74 26.96 -43.89
N GLU A 508 5.85 26.31 -44.66
CA GLU A 508 5.02 25.20 -44.22
C GLU A 508 5.85 23.92 -43.96
N PHE A 509 6.86 23.64 -44.79
CA PHE A 509 7.86 22.59 -44.55
C PHE A 509 8.66 22.82 -43.26
N MET A 510 9.17 24.04 -43.06
CA MET A 510 9.89 24.40 -41.84
C MET A 510 8.99 24.36 -40.59
N GLY A 511 7.69 24.62 -40.75
CA GLY A 511 6.69 24.58 -39.68
C GLY A 511 6.31 23.17 -39.21
N ASN A 512 6.51 22.14 -40.04
CA ASN A 512 6.29 20.72 -39.71
C ASN A 512 7.38 19.83 -40.36
N PRO A 513 8.66 19.92 -39.93
CA PRO A 513 9.79 19.32 -40.63
C PRO A 513 9.92 17.80 -40.44
N VAL A 514 9.01 17.18 -39.67
CA VAL A 514 8.95 15.73 -39.42
C VAL A 514 7.52 15.25 -39.70
N SER A 515 7.33 14.50 -40.78
CA SER A 515 6.04 13.85 -41.06
C SER A 515 5.89 12.59 -40.20
N LEU A 516 5.01 12.64 -39.20
CA LEU A 516 4.68 11.47 -38.38
C LEU A 516 3.82 10.48 -39.19
N HIS A 517 4.47 9.53 -39.86
CA HIS A 517 3.80 8.41 -40.53
C HIS A 517 3.38 7.34 -39.50
N THR A 518 2.26 7.59 -38.83
CA THR A 518 1.64 6.65 -37.88
C THR A 518 1.19 5.37 -38.61
N ASN A 519 1.97 4.31 -38.48
CA ASN A 519 1.62 2.98 -38.99
C ASN A 519 0.89 2.19 -37.90
N VAL A 520 -0.44 2.16 -37.95
CA VAL A 520 -1.27 1.44 -36.97
C VAL A 520 -1.24 -0.05 -37.28
N VAL A 521 -0.63 -0.86 -36.40
CA VAL A 521 -0.39 -2.30 -36.62
C VAL A 521 -1.67 -3.13 -36.54
N TYR A 522 -2.55 -2.79 -35.60
CA TYR A 522 -3.86 -3.41 -35.38
C TYR A 522 -4.88 -2.29 -35.11
N PRO A 523 -5.56 -1.77 -36.15
CA PRO A 523 -6.50 -0.66 -35.99
C PRO A 523 -7.76 -1.11 -35.25
N VAL A 524 -8.29 -0.23 -34.39
CA VAL A 524 -9.60 -0.43 -33.77
C VAL A 524 -10.48 0.80 -33.99
N ASP A 525 -11.62 0.61 -34.65
CA ASP A 525 -12.49 1.68 -35.17
C ASP A 525 -13.19 2.49 -34.07
N ASN A 526 -13.43 1.89 -32.89
CA ASN A 526 -14.15 2.52 -31.79
C ASN A 526 -13.81 1.91 -30.42
N TYR A 527 -14.11 2.66 -29.36
CA TYR A 527 -13.83 2.26 -27.98
C TYR A 527 -14.73 1.09 -27.52
N GLY A 528 -15.98 1.03 -27.98
CA GLY A 528 -16.92 -0.05 -27.71
C GLY A 528 -16.38 -1.43 -28.10
N SER A 529 -15.80 -1.54 -29.30
CA SER A 529 -15.14 -2.76 -29.80
C SER A 529 -13.92 -3.12 -28.95
N SER A 530 -13.16 -2.12 -28.47
CA SER A 530 -12.00 -2.31 -27.59
C SER A 530 -12.38 -2.88 -26.21
N VAL A 531 -13.51 -2.44 -25.62
CA VAL A 531 -13.98 -2.90 -24.30
C VAL A 531 -14.88 -4.13 -24.34
N THR A 532 -15.39 -4.51 -25.53
CA THR A 532 -16.27 -5.68 -25.70
C THR A 532 -15.70 -6.96 -25.08
N PRO A 533 -14.43 -7.37 -25.32
CA PRO A 533 -13.84 -8.55 -24.67
C PRO A 533 -14.00 -8.61 -23.15
N PHE A 534 -13.90 -7.48 -22.46
CA PHE A 534 -14.06 -7.41 -21.01
C PHE A 534 -15.52 -7.59 -20.60
N TYR A 535 -16.44 -6.85 -21.23
CA TYR A 535 -17.87 -6.91 -20.90
C TYR A 535 -18.52 -8.24 -21.26
N THR A 536 -18.16 -8.83 -22.41
CA THR A 536 -18.63 -10.16 -22.82
C THR A 536 -18.14 -11.24 -21.85
N ASN A 537 -16.85 -11.27 -21.48
CA ASN A 537 -16.37 -12.24 -20.48
C ASN A 537 -17.07 -12.09 -19.11
N LEU A 538 -17.30 -10.86 -18.67
CA LEU A 538 -18.06 -10.58 -17.44
C LEU A 538 -19.51 -11.08 -17.53
N ALA A 539 -20.19 -10.86 -18.66
CA ALA A 539 -21.52 -11.40 -18.92
C ALA A 539 -21.55 -12.94 -18.94
N LEU A 540 -20.56 -13.62 -19.52
CA LEU A 540 -20.50 -15.09 -19.51
C LEU A 540 -20.35 -15.66 -18.10
N TRP A 541 -19.52 -15.05 -17.25
CA TRP A 541 -19.38 -15.48 -15.84
C TRP A 541 -20.66 -15.23 -15.04
N VAL A 542 -21.28 -14.05 -15.20
CA VAL A 542 -22.57 -13.71 -14.57
C VAL A 542 -23.66 -14.66 -15.06
N GLY A 543 -23.68 -15.03 -16.34
CA GLY A 543 -24.59 -16.05 -16.88
C GLY A 543 -24.43 -17.42 -16.23
N GLY A 544 -23.19 -17.88 -16.07
CA GLY A 544 -22.86 -19.10 -15.32
C GLY A 544 -23.28 -19.03 -13.85
N PHE A 545 -23.18 -17.87 -13.22
CA PHE A 545 -23.65 -17.65 -11.84
C PHE A 545 -25.19 -17.67 -11.74
N VAL A 546 -25.90 -17.01 -12.65
CA VAL A 546 -27.37 -17.02 -12.70
C VAL A 546 -27.90 -18.45 -12.92
N LEU A 547 -27.23 -19.27 -13.73
CA LEU A 547 -27.56 -20.69 -13.91
C LEU A 547 -27.52 -21.46 -12.57
N ILE A 548 -26.45 -21.33 -11.77
CA ILE A 548 -26.36 -22.02 -10.48
C ILE A 548 -27.20 -21.37 -9.36
N ALA A 549 -27.72 -20.15 -9.58
CA ALA A 549 -28.64 -19.48 -8.67
C ALA A 549 -30.08 -20.00 -8.84
N ILE A 550 -30.53 -20.17 -10.08
CA ILE A 550 -31.94 -20.48 -10.42
C ILE A 550 -32.19 -21.99 -10.59
N TYR A 551 -31.26 -22.76 -11.16
CA TYR A 551 -31.44 -24.19 -11.34
C TYR A 551 -30.98 -24.98 -10.10
N LYS A 552 -31.83 -25.92 -9.65
CA LYS A 552 -31.45 -26.91 -8.63
C LYS A 552 -30.19 -27.67 -9.07
N LEU A 553 -29.17 -27.74 -8.22
CA LEU A 553 -27.88 -28.35 -8.52
C LEU A 553 -27.92 -29.87 -8.39
N GLU A 554 -28.77 -30.41 -7.52
CA GLU A 554 -29.08 -31.84 -7.47
C GLU A 554 -30.14 -32.31 -8.49
N VAL A 555 -30.29 -33.64 -8.57
CA VAL A 555 -31.09 -34.35 -9.58
C VAL A 555 -32.10 -35.26 -8.88
N ASP A 556 -33.39 -34.95 -9.05
CA ASP A 556 -34.48 -35.69 -8.38
C ASP A 556 -34.47 -37.18 -8.74
N ARG A 557 -34.70 -38.05 -7.73
CA ARG A 557 -34.66 -39.52 -7.89
C ARG A 557 -35.97 -40.16 -8.33
N GLU A 558 -37.08 -39.43 -8.33
CA GLU A 558 -38.46 -39.91 -8.54
C GLU A 558 -38.62 -40.88 -9.73
N SER A 559 -37.89 -40.63 -10.82
CA SER A 559 -37.92 -41.38 -12.07
C SER A 559 -36.68 -42.24 -12.35
N ILE A 560 -35.62 -42.14 -11.53
CA ILE A 560 -34.34 -42.84 -11.74
C ILE A 560 -33.81 -43.36 -10.39
N ARG A 561 -34.34 -44.52 -9.98
CA ARG A 561 -34.16 -45.14 -8.65
C ARG A 561 -32.75 -45.71 -8.37
N ARG A 562 -31.84 -45.76 -9.36
CA ARG A 562 -30.42 -46.11 -9.21
C ARG A 562 -29.56 -45.17 -10.05
N MET A 563 -28.71 -44.37 -9.40
CA MET A 563 -27.85 -43.34 -10.02
C MET A 563 -26.65 -43.08 -9.10
N SER A 564 -25.44 -42.93 -9.63
CA SER A 564 -24.27 -42.52 -8.83
C SER A 564 -24.13 -41.00 -8.77
N ALA A 565 -23.43 -40.46 -7.77
CA ALA A 565 -23.15 -39.02 -7.65
C ALA A 565 -22.45 -38.44 -8.91
N THR A 566 -21.55 -39.21 -9.53
CA THR A 566 -20.91 -38.89 -10.81
C THR A 566 -21.91 -38.80 -11.97
N GLN A 567 -22.89 -39.71 -12.02
CA GLN A 567 -23.94 -39.69 -13.04
C GLN A 567 -24.91 -38.52 -12.84
N ALA A 568 -25.22 -38.18 -11.59
CA ALA A 568 -26.01 -36.99 -11.23
C ALA A 568 -25.28 -35.70 -11.63
N TYR A 569 -24.00 -35.57 -11.27
CA TYR A 569 -23.14 -34.44 -11.66
C TYR A 569 -23.15 -34.24 -13.17
N LEU A 570 -22.73 -35.25 -13.93
CA LEU A 570 -22.63 -35.15 -15.39
C LEU A 570 -23.99 -34.95 -16.07
N GLY A 571 -25.09 -35.42 -15.46
CA GLY A 571 -26.45 -35.23 -15.98
C GLY A 571 -26.95 -33.79 -15.87
N ARG A 572 -26.73 -33.14 -14.72
CA ARG A 572 -27.07 -31.71 -14.52
C ARG A 572 -26.07 -30.79 -15.23
N TRP A 573 -24.78 -31.11 -15.19
CA TRP A 573 -23.72 -30.41 -15.91
C TRP A 573 -24.04 -30.22 -17.40
N LEU A 574 -24.47 -31.29 -18.09
CA LEU A 574 -24.81 -31.25 -19.52
C LEU A 574 -25.94 -30.26 -19.81
N LEU A 575 -26.93 -30.15 -18.92
CA LEU A 575 -28.02 -29.17 -19.03
C LEU A 575 -27.49 -27.73 -18.89
N LEU A 576 -26.70 -27.45 -17.85
CA LEU A 576 -26.18 -26.11 -17.61
C LEU A 576 -25.19 -25.66 -18.69
N VAL A 577 -24.32 -26.56 -19.17
CA VAL A 577 -23.43 -26.30 -20.31
C VAL A 577 -24.23 -26.01 -21.59
N THR A 578 -25.33 -26.72 -21.84
CA THR A 578 -26.19 -26.47 -23.02
C THR A 578 -26.82 -25.07 -22.98
N ILE A 579 -27.34 -24.64 -21.82
CA ILE A 579 -27.89 -23.29 -21.66
C ILE A 579 -26.77 -22.23 -21.66
N GLY A 580 -25.59 -22.58 -21.17
CA GLY A 580 -24.37 -21.76 -21.22
C GLY A 580 -23.83 -21.51 -22.63
N PHE A 581 -23.93 -22.49 -23.52
CA PHE A 581 -23.62 -22.32 -24.93
C PHE A 581 -24.66 -21.43 -25.62
N LEU A 582 -25.94 -21.55 -25.24
CA LEU A 582 -26.97 -20.63 -25.70
C LEU A 582 -26.71 -19.19 -25.21
N GLN A 583 -26.36 -18.98 -23.94
CA GLN A 583 -25.91 -17.68 -23.40
C GLN A 583 -24.72 -17.13 -24.19
N ALA A 584 -23.72 -17.97 -24.49
CA ALA A 584 -22.51 -17.54 -25.20
C ALA A 584 -22.76 -17.15 -26.65
N VAL A 585 -23.59 -17.93 -27.37
CA VAL A 585 -24.02 -17.60 -28.73
C VAL A 585 -24.88 -16.34 -28.73
N ILE A 586 -25.83 -16.19 -27.79
CA ILE A 586 -26.64 -14.98 -27.67
C ILE A 586 -25.73 -13.77 -27.43
N ALA A 587 -24.83 -13.81 -26.45
CA ALA A 587 -23.91 -12.71 -26.15
C ALA A 587 -23.06 -12.35 -27.37
N THR A 588 -22.24 -13.26 -27.87
CA THR A 588 -21.28 -12.97 -28.95
C THR A 588 -21.94 -12.63 -30.29
N VAL A 589 -23.06 -13.26 -30.66
CA VAL A 589 -23.81 -12.87 -31.86
C VAL A 589 -24.53 -11.54 -31.64
N GLY A 590 -24.99 -11.25 -30.42
CA GLY A 590 -25.52 -9.94 -30.06
C GLY A 590 -24.47 -8.83 -30.17
N ASP A 591 -23.25 -9.07 -29.67
CA ASP A 591 -22.14 -8.13 -29.77
C ASP A 591 -21.81 -7.83 -31.24
N LEU A 592 -21.79 -8.87 -32.11
CA LEU A 592 -21.66 -8.71 -33.56
C LEU A 592 -22.84 -7.96 -34.21
N VAL A 593 -24.06 -8.15 -33.72
CA VAL A 593 -25.28 -7.44 -34.19
C VAL A 593 -25.33 -5.99 -33.73
N LEU A 594 -24.64 -5.61 -32.64
CA LEU A 594 -24.39 -4.20 -32.30
C LEU A 594 -23.45 -3.51 -33.31
N GLY A 595 -22.76 -4.27 -34.17
CA GLY A 595 -21.83 -3.73 -35.16
C GLY A 595 -20.44 -3.45 -34.60
N ILE A 596 -19.97 -4.23 -33.61
CA ILE A 596 -18.55 -4.16 -33.21
C ILE A 596 -17.66 -4.48 -34.41
N GLN A 597 -16.45 -3.94 -34.41
CA GLN A 597 -15.41 -4.43 -35.31
C GLN A 597 -15.08 -5.89 -34.95
N CYS A 598 -15.05 -6.76 -35.95
CA CYS A 598 -14.55 -8.11 -35.78
C CYS A 598 -14.03 -8.67 -37.11
N GLU A 599 -12.71 -8.76 -37.28
CA GLU A 599 -12.09 -9.36 -38.47
C GLU A 599 -12.42 -10.87 -38.60
N HIS A 600 -12.58 -11.58 -37.47
CA HIS A 600 -12.80 -13.03 -37.46
C HIS A 600 -14.02 -13.44 -36.61
N PRO A 601 -15.26 -13.13 -37.04
CA PRO A 601 -16.47 -13.38 -36.25
C PRO A 601 -16.64 -14.83 -35.76
N PHE A 602 -16.23 -15.81 -36.56
CA PHE A 602 -16.28 -17.22 -36.17
C PHE A 602 -15.34 -17.54 -34.99
N LEU A 603 -14.13 -16.96 -34.96
CA LEU A 603 -13.18 -17.16 -33.85
C LEU A 603 -13.61 -16.41 -32.58
N PHE A 604 -14.27 -15.25 -32.73
CA PHE A 604 -14.86 -14.52 -31.61
C PHE A 604 -16.00 -15.32 -30.94
N VAL A 605 -16.95 -15.84 -31.73
CA VAL A 605 -18.04 -16.70 -31.22
C VAL A 605 -17.48 -18.00 -30.62
N LEU A 606 -16.47 -18.62 -31.25
CA LEU A 606 -15.80 -19.81 -30.72
C LEU A 606 -15.12 -19.53 -29.37
N ALA A 607 -14.42 -18.40 -29.22
CA ALA A 607 -13.81 -17.98 -27.97
C ALA A 607 -14.88 -17.76 -26.88
N GLY A 608 -16.01 -17.12 -27.18
CA GLY A 608 -17.11 -16.95 -26.24
C GLY A 608 -17.73 -18.27 -25.78
N ILE A 609 -17.98 -19.21 -26.70
CA ILE A 609 -18.47 -20.55 -26.36
C ILE A 609 -17.47 -21.28 -25.44
N PHE A 610 -16.16 -21.18 -25.72
CA PHE A 610 -15.14 -21.83 -24.92
C PHE A 610 -14.93 -21.16 -23.54
N CYS A 611 -14.96 -19.83 -23.46
CA CYS A 611 -14.93 -19.11 -22.19
C CYS A 611 -16.13 -19.47 -21.31
N SER A 612 -17.34 -19.49 -21.89
CA SER A 612 -18.55 -19.96 -21.20
C SER A 612 -18.41 -21.41 -20.72
N PHE A 613 -17.86 -22.31 -21.54
CA PHE A 613 -17.57 -23.69 -21.13
C PHE A 613 -16.68 -23.73 -19.88
N VAL A 614 -15.56 -23.03 -19.89
CA VAL A 614 -14.60 -23.01 -18.77
C VAL A 614 -15.21 -22.39 -17.52
N TYR A 615 -15.86 -21.23 -17.64
CA TYR A 615 -16.44 -20.51 -16.51
C TYR A 615 -17.58 -21.32 -15.87
N ILE A 616 -18.46 -21.92 -16.64
CA ILE A 616 -19.54 -22.78 -16.12
C ILE A 616 -18.97 -24.04 -15.45
N ASN A 617 -17.89 -24.63 -15.98
CA ASN A 617 -17.22 -25.74 -15.30
C ASN A 617 -16.68 -25.32 -13.92
N ILE A 618 -15.98 -24.19 -13.82
CA ILE A 618 -15.45 -23.66 -12.54
C ILE A 618 -16.60 -23.36 -11.56
N ILE A 619 -17.59 -22.57 -12.00
CA ILE A 619 -18.71 -22.10 -11.18
C ILE A 619 -19.58 -23.29 -10.70
N TYR A 620 -19.90 -24.23 -11.58
CA TYR A 620 -20.68 -25.43 -11.23
C TYR A 620 -19.90 -26.37 -10.30
N ALA A 621 -18.60 -26.58 -10.55
CA ALA A 621 -17.77 -27.42 -9.68
C ALA A 621 -17.72 -26.87 -8.25
N LEU A 622 -17.49 -25.56 -8.08
CA LEU A 622 -17.48 -24.89 -6.78
C LEU A 622 -18.84 -24.98 -6.08
N ALA A 623 -19.92 -24.58 -6.75
CA ALA A 623 -21.26 -24.55 -6.16
C ALA A 623 -21.83 -25.93 -5.81
N VAL A 624 -21.42 -26.98 -6.53
CA VAL A 624 -21.82 -28.37 -6.21
C VAL A 624 -20.92 -28.99 -5.15
N ALA A 625 -19.63 -28.65 -5.12
CA ALA A 625 -18.72 -29.13 -4.09
C ALA A 625 -18.99 -28.47 -2.72
N PHE A 626 -19.32 -27.18 -2.67
CA PHE A 626 -19.37 -26.39 -1.43
C PHE A 626 -20.70 -25.63 -1.20
N ARG A 627 -21.77 -25.94 -1.94
CA ARG A 627 -23.10 -25.28 -1.81
C ARG A 627 -22.98 -23.75 -1.87
N HIS A 628 -23.65 -23.05 -0.95
CA HIS A 628 -23.69 -21.60 -0.84
C HIS A 628 -22.30 -20.96 -0.63
N ILE A 629 -21.39 -21.65 0.08
CA ILE A 629 -19.99 -21.22 0.22
C ILE A 629 -19.31 -21.22 -1.17
N GLY A 630 -19.56 -22.25 -1.97
CA GLY A 630 -19.08 -22.33 -3.36
C GLY A 630 -19.65 -21.22 -4.25
N LYS A 631 -20.90 -20.79 -4.02
CA LYS A 631 -21.48 -19.62 -4.69
C LYS A 631 -20.75 -18.34 -4.28
N ALA A 632 -20.50 -18.14 -2.99
CA ALA A 632 -19.77 -16.97 -2.49
C ALA A 632 -18.34 -16.89 -3.06
N VAL A 633 -17.61 -18.01 -3.11
CA VAL A 633 -16.28 -18.08 -3.74
C VAL A 633 -16.33 -17.70 -5.23
N ALA A 634 -17.35 -18.14 -5.98
CA ALA A 634 -17.53 -17.74 -7.37
C ALA A 634 -17.82 -16.23 -7.57
N VAL A 635 -18.35 -15.55 -6.56
CA VAL A 635 -18.50 -14.07 -6.54
C VAL A 635 -17.19 -13.38 -6.20
N ILE A 636 -16.44 -13.88 -5.20
CA ILE A 636 -15.11 -13.35 -4.85
C ILE A 636 -14.17 -13.43 -6.07
N LEU A 637 -14.20 -14.53 -6.83
CA LEU A 637 -13.41 -14.69 -8.05
C LEU A 637 -13.73 -13.65 -9.13
N VAL A 638 -14.99 -13.23 -9.34
CA VAL A 638 -15.28 -12.19 -10.34
C VAL A 638 -14.89 -10.78 -9.85
N ILE A 639 -15.06 -10.50 -8.56
CA ILE A 639 -14.62 -9.22 -7.95
C ILE A 639 -13.11 -9.03 -8.14
N VAL A 640 -12.31 -10.09 -7.97
CA VAL A 640 -10.86 -10.04 -8.13
C VAL A 640 -10.43 -10.05 -9.61
N GLN A 641 -11.18 -10.70 -10.50
CA GLN A 641 -10.90 -10.69 -11.94
C GLN A 641 -11.10 -9.33 -12.61
N ILE A 642 -12.06 -8.51 -12.18
CA ILE A 642 -12.36 -7.21 -12.79
C ILE A 642 -11.13 -6.28 -12.91
N PRO A 643 -10.38 -5.98 -11.83
CA PRO A 643 -9.11 -5.25 -11.93
C PRO A 643 -7.93 -6.14 -12.34
N GLY A 644 -7.95 -7.42 -11.98
CA GLY A 644 -6.80 -8.31 -12.14
C GLY A 644 -6.54 -8.81 -13.57
N ALA A 645 -7.52 -8.78 -14.46
CA ALA A 645 -7.46 -9.42 -15.78
C ALA A 645 -7.11 -8.49 -16.97
N SER A 646 -6.55 -7.30 -16.70
CA SER A 646 -6.13 -6.33 -17.73
C SER A 646 -7.22 -5.92 -18.73
N GLY A 647 -8.50 -5.93 -18.33
CA GLY A 647 -9.63 -5.72 -19.24
C GLY A 647 -9.74 -4.29 -19.78
N LEU A 648 -9.79 -3.31 -18.87
CA LEU A 648 -9.92 -1.88 -19.20
C LEU A 648 -8.60 -1.11 -19.13
N TYR A 649 -7.58 -1.65 -18.46
CA TYR A 649 -6.26 -1.04 -18.28
C TYR A 649 -5.15 -2.07 -18.54
N PRO A 650 -3.97 -1.65 -19.04
CA PRO A 650 -2.77 -2.48 -19.06
C PRO A 650 -2.40 -2.95 -17.64
N ILE A 651 -1.99 -4.21 -17.50
CA ILE A 651 -1.70 -4.83 -16.21
C ILE A 651 -0.51 -4.15 -15.50
N GLU A 652 0.42 -3.59 -16.27
CA GLU A 652 1.60 -2.87 -15.82
C GLU A 652 1.25 -1.70 -14.89
N LEU A 653 0.11 -1.04 -15.15
CA LEU A 653 -0.40 0.09 -14.35
C LEU A 653 -1.01 -0.35 -13.01
N MET A 654 -1.31 -1.65 -12.84
CA MET A 654 -1.94 -2.15 -11.63
C MET A 654 -0.92 -2.38 -10.49
N PRO A 655 -1.34 -2.29 -9.22
CA PRO A 655 -0.51 -2.67 -8.07
C PRO A 655 0.01 -4.11 -8.13
N SER A 656 1.17 -4.37 -7.53
CA SER A 656 1.91 -5.65 -7.67
C SER A 656 1.05 -6.90 -7.43
N PHE A 657 0.21 -6.89 -6.38
CA PHE A 657 -0.76 -7.95 -6.08
C PHE A 657 -1.59 -8.39 -7.30
N PHE A 658 -2.09 -7.45 -8.10
CA PHE A 658 -2.86 -7.79 -9.31
C PHE A 658 -1.97 -8.28 -10.45
N ARG A 659 -0.74 -7.74 -10.59
CA ARG A 659 0.23 -8.18 -11.61
C ARG A 659 0.74 -9.60 -11.36
N GLU A 660 0.98 -9.95 -10.10
CA GLU A 660 1.36 -11.29 -9.64
C GLU A 660 0.19 -12.28 -9.80
N LEU A 661 -1.05 -11.83 -9.63
CA LEU A 661 -2.24 -12.66 -9.73
C LEU A 661 -2.74 -12.85 -11.18
N HIS A 662 -2.53 -11.88 -12.07
CA HIS A 662 -2.99 -11.86 -13.46
C HIS A 662 -2.82 -13.17 -14.26
N PRO A 663 -1.70 -13.92 -14.17
CA PRO A 663 -1.54 -15.21 -14.85
C PRO A 663 -2.45 -16.34 -14.34
N TRP A 664 -3.06 -16.18 -13.16
CA TRP A 664 -3.92 -17.18 -12.51
C TRP A 664 -5.42 -16.91 -12.70
N LEU A 665 -5.77 -15.91 -13.51
CA LEU A 665 -7.14 -15.43 -13.70
C LEU A 665 -7.69 -15.89 -15.07
N PRO A 666 -8.77 -16.70 -15.11
CA PRO A 666 -9.40 -17.12 -16.37
C PRO A 666 -9.76 -15.96 -17.32
N PHE A 667 -10.20 -14.82 -16.79
CA PHE A 667 -10.54 -13.64 -17.59
C PHE A 667 -9.37 -13.10 -18.41
N THR A 668 -8.12 -13.17 -17.93
CA THR A 668 -6.94 -12.69 -18.65
C THR A 668 -6.86 -13.29 -20.05
N TYR A 669 -6.96 -14.62 -20.11
CA TYR A 669 -6.90 -15.41 -21.32
C TYR A 669 -8.20 -15.30 -22.14
N GLY A 670 -9.36 -15.24 -21.49
CA GLY A 670 -10.64 -15.06 -22.19
C GLY A 670 -10.79 -13.71 -22.88
N ILE A 671 -10.21 -12.66 -22.30
CA ILE A 671 -10.18 -11.31 -22.87
C ILE A 671 -9.22 -11.27 -24.06
N ASN A 672 -7.99 -11.80 -23.91
CA ASN A 672 -7.01 -11.80 -24.99
C ASN A 672 -7.43 -12.67 -26.19
N ALA A 673 -8.04 -13.83 -25.94
CA ALA A 673 -8.62 -14.67 -26.99
C ALA A 673 -9.81 -14.03 -27.73
N MET A 674 -10.48 -13.03 -27.14
CA MET A 674 -11.50 -12.22 -27.83
C MET A 674 -10.93 -10.98 -28.52
N ARG A 675 -9.85 -10.37 -27.99
CA ARG A 675 -9.16 -9.22 -28.61
C ARG A 675 -8.60 -9.56 -29.99
N GLY A 676 -7.94 -10.71 -30.15
CA GLY A 676 -7.36 -11.12 -31.44
C GLY A 676 -8.38 -11.19 -32.59
N PRO A 677 -9.52 -11.89 -32.44
CA PRO A 677 -10.59 -11.90 -33.43
C PRO A 677 -11.24 -10.53 -33.71
N ILE A 678 -11.11 -9.55 -32.80
CA ILE A 678 -11.64 -8.19 -32.98
C ILE A 678 -10.69 -7.33 -33.81
N ALA A 679 -9.44 -7.17 -33.35
CA ALA A 679 -8.49 -6.19 -33.85
C ALA A 679 -7.42 -6.76 -34.81
N GLY A 680 -7.38 -8.08 -34.98
CA GLY A 680 -6.39 -8.81 -35.77
C GLY A 680 -5.58 -9.80 -34.94
N THR A 681 -5.23 -10.94 -35.56
CA THR A 681 -4.54 -12.03 -34.84
C THR A 681 -3.03 -12.02 -35.06
N TYR A 682 -2.27 -12.48 -34.07
CA TYR A 682 -0.82 -12.64 -34.15
C TYR A 682 -0.40 -14.08 -33.85
N ALA A 683 0.27 -14.70 -34.83
CA ALA A 683 0.81 -16.06 -34.76
C ALA A 683 -0.19 -17.07 -34.14
N ASN A 684 0.22 -17.78 -33.08
CA ASN A 684 -0.61 -18.75 -32.37
C ASN A 684 -1.21 -18.24 -31.05
N HIS A 685 -1.18 -16.92 -30.77
CA HIS A 685 -1.59 -16.39 -29.45
C HIS A 685 -3.03 -16.79 -29.06
N TYR A 686 -3.99 -16.68 -29.98
CA TYR A 686 -5.36 -17.14 -29.77
C TYR A 686 -5.44 -18.60 -29.26
N TRP A 687 -4.67 -19.51 -29.86
CA TRP A 687 -4.65 -20.92 -29.48
C TRP A 687 -3.88 -21.16 -28.17
N LEU A 688 -2.90 -20.32 -27.85
CA LEU A 688 -2.23 -20.34 -26.55
C LEU A 688 -3.18 -19.87 -25.43
N ASP A 689 -3.95 -18.80 -25.63
CA ASP A 689 -4.93 -18.31 -24.65
C ASP A 689 -6.06 -19.33 -24.42
N MET A 690 -6.59 -19.93 -25.50
CA MET A 690 -7.52 -21.08 -25.42
C MET A 690 -6.88 -22.27 -24.70
N GLY A 691 -5.59 -22.53 -24.91
CA GLY A 691 -4.82 -23.57 -24.22
C GLY A 691 -4.69 -23.35 -22.72
N HIS A 692 -4.39 -22.12 -22.28
CA HIS A 692 -4.35 -21.76 -20.85
C HIS A 692 -5.74 -21.87 -20.21
N LEU A 693 -6.80 -21.42 -20.90
CA LEU A 693 -8.18 -21.62 -20.46
C LEU A 693 -8.55 -23.11 -20.28
N ALA A 694 -8.01 -24.00 -21.12
CA ALA A 694 -8.25 -25.43 -20.99
C ALA A 694 -7.68 -26.03 -19.70
N LEU A 695 -6.62 -25.44 -19.10
CA LEU A 695 -5.99 -25.94 -17.87
C LEU A 695 -6.91 -25.86 -16.64
N TYR A 696 -7.90 -24.95 -16.65
CA TYR A 696 -8.89 -24.85 -15.58
C TYR A 696 -9.92 -26.00 -15.61
N LEU A 697 -10.10 -26.69 -16.74
CA LEU A 697 -11.07 -27.78 -16.88
C LEU A 697 -10.68 -29.02 -16.05
N PRO A 698 -9.43 -29.54 -16.05
CA PRO A 698 -8.98 -30.55 -15.10
C PRO A 698 -9.18 -30.17 -13.63
N ALA A 699 -8.90 -28.91 -13.26
CA ALA A 699 -9.06 -28.43 -11.89
C ALA A 699 -10.54 -28.41 -11.46
N ALA A 700 -11.43 -27.87 -12.31
CA ALA A 700 -12.87 -27.90 -12.09
C ALA A 700 -13.41 -29.34 -12.03
N ALA A 701 -12.96 -30.24 -12.90
CA ALA A 701 -13.34 -31.64 -12.87
C ALA A 701 -12.89 -32.35 -11.58
N PHE A 702 -11.68 -32.07 -11.09
CA PHE A 702 -11.17 -32.58 -9.81
C PHE A 702 -12.06 -32.12 -8.64
N VAL A 703 -12.42 -30.84 -8.59
CA VAL A 703 -13.32 -30.29 -7.55
C VAL A 703 -14.72 -30.92 -7.63
N GLY A 704 -15.34 -30.90 -8.81
CA GLY A 704 -16.72 -31.35 -8.99
C GLY A 704 -16.94 -32.86 -8.88
N LEU A 705 -15.91 -33.69 -9.19
CA LEU A 705 -16.01 -35.15 -9.16
C LEU A 705 -15.36 -35.80 -7.93
N ILE A 706 -14.21 -35.28 -7.46
CA ILE A 706 -13.44 -35.88 -6.36
C ILE A 706 -13.69 -35.12 -5.06
N VAL A 707 -13.40 -33.81 -5.00
CA VAL A 707 -13.58 -33.02 -3.75
C VAL A 707 -15.04 -33.05 -3.29
N ARG A 708 -16.00 -32.93 -4.22
CA ARG A 708 -17.43 -33.11 -3.94
C ARG A 708 -17.73 -34.37 -3.12
N ARG A 709 -17.12 -35.52 -3.45
CA ARG A 709 -17.40 -36.81 -2.77
C ARG A 709 -17.11 -36.74 -1.26
N TYR A 710 -16.04 -36.05 -0.88
CA TYR A 710 -15.67 -35.83 0.52
C TYR A 710 -16.55 -34.75 1.17
N ALA A 711 -16.88 -33.70 0.43
CA ALA A 711 -17.72 -32.60 0.91
C ALA A 711 -19.21 -32.98 1.10
N MET A 712 -19.74 -34.07 0.53
CA MET A 712 -21.16 -34.42 0.65
C MET A 712 -21.66 -34.51 2.11
N ASN A 713 -20.84 -35.04 3.02
CA ASN A 713 -21.17 -35.18 4.44
C ASN A 713 -21.06 -33.86 5.24
N LEU A 714 -20.42 -32.84 4.66
CA LEU A 714 -20.36 -31.47 5.16
C LEU A 714 -21.53 -30.64 4.61
N ASN A 715 -21.81 -30.77 3.31
CA ASN A 715 -22.94 -30.11 2.66
C ASN A 715 -24.27 -30.56 3.28
N ALA A 716 -24.45 -31.85 3.57
CA ALA A 716 -25.64 -32.36 4.25
C ALA A 716 -25.80 -31.84 5.71
N LEU A 717 -24.74 -31.36 6.35
CA LEU A 717 -24.81 -30.65 7.63
C LEU A 717 -25.28 -29.21 7.40
N PHE A 718 -24.68 -28.48 6.46
CA PHE A 718 -25.06 -27.10 6.16
C PHE A 718 -26.49 -26.98 5.59
N ASP A 719 -26.89 -27.88 4.69
CA ASP A 719 -28.25 -27.95 4.15
C ASP A 719 -29.30 -28.21 5.27
N ARG A 720 -28.92 -28.87 6.38
CA ARG A 720 -29.76 -28.97 7.60
C ARG A 720 -29.73 -27.70 8.42
N ARG A 721 -28.54 -27.19 8.78
CA ARG A 721 -28.37 -26.01 9.63
C ARG A 721 -28.97 -24.72 9.07
N LEU A 722 -28.98 -24.59 7.75
CA LEU A 722 -29.64 -23.49 7.05
C LEU A 722 -31.15 -23.75 6.91
N GLY A 723 -31.56 -25.02 6.81
CA GLY A 723 -32.97 -25.43 6.87
C GLY A 723 -33.61 -25.13 8.23
N ASP A 724 -32.86 -25.31 9.33
CA ASP A 724 -33.26 -24.93 10.70
C ASP A 724 -33.65 -23.43 10.85
N THR A 725 -33.42 -22.59 9.83
CA THR A 725 -33.72 -21.15 9.84
C THR A 725 -35.01 -20.75 9.09
N ASP A 726 -35.58 -21.62 8.25
CA ASP A 726 -36.65 -21.36 7.27
C ASP A 726 -36.45 -20.18 6.28
N LEU A 727 -35.40 -19.36 6.44
CA LEU A 727 -35.10 -18.19 5.61
C LEU A 727 -34.23 -18.50 4.39
N MET A 728 -33.50 -19.63 4.40
CA MET A 728 -32.48 -19.96 3.41
C MET A 728 -32.89 -21.16 2.55
N ILE A 729 -32.76 -21.03 1.22
CA ILE A 729 -33.10 -22.11 0.28
C ILE A 729 -32.07 -23.25 0.39
N THR A 730 -32.51 -24.44 0.81
CA THR A 730 -31.65 -25.63 0.97
C THR A 730 -32.08 -26.79 0.08
N GLU A 731 -31.10 -27.55 -0.44
CA GLU A 731 -31.36 -28.74 -1.24
C GLU A 731 -31.32 -29.99 -0.36
N HIS A 732 -32.43 -30.74 -0.33
CA HIS A 732 -32.56 -31.98 0.45
C HIS A 732 -31.71 -33.11 -0.16
N ASN A 733 -30.43 -33.15 0.23
CA ASN A 733 -29.44 -34.09 -0.28
C ASN A 733 -29.77 -35.55 0.11
N THR A 734 -30.21 -36.35 -0.88
CA THR A 734 -30.50 -37.78 -0.69
C THR A 734 -29.29 -38.69 -0.92
N MET A 735 -28.10 -38.11 -1.17
CA MET A 735 -26.84 -38.77 -1.53
C MET A 735 -25.82 -38.80 -0.37
N VAL A 736 -26.29 -38.85 0.89
CA VAL A 736 -25.39 -39.06 2.05
C VAL A 736 -24.66 -40.40 1.89
N ASN A 737 -23.33 -40.36 1.94
CA ASN A 737 -22.49 -41.53 1.73
C ASN A 737 -22.21 -42.22 3.07
N GLU A 738 -23.12 -43.08 3.49
CA GLU A 738 -23.01 -43.96 4.67
C GLU A 738 -21.96 -45.08 4.48
N GLN A 739 -20.75 -44.73 4.04
CA GLN A 739 -19.60 -45.60 4.18
C GLN A 739 -19.18 -45.61 5.65
N VAL A 740 -19.88 -46.44 6.45
CA VAL A 740 -19.39 -46.94 7.73
C VAL A 740 -17.95 -47.41 7.50
N SER A 741 -16.98 -46.75 8.14
CA SER A 741 -15.59 -47.04 7.84
C SER A 741 -15.26 -48.49 8.19
N LEU A 742 -14.46 -49.16 7.36
CA LEU A 742 -14.03 -50.53 7.66
C LEU A 742 -13.28 -50.59 9.00
N THR A 743 -12.64 -49.51 9.44
CA THR A 743 -12.08 -49.38 10.79
C THR A 743 -13.12 -49.37 11.91
N SER A 744 -14.31 -48.79 11.69
CA SER A 744 -15.43 -48.88 12.65
C SER A 744 -15.95 -50.31 12.77
N VAL A 745 -16.05 -51.03 11.65
CA VAL A 745 -16.48 -52.45 11.64
C VAL A 745 -15.41 -53.36 12.26
N PHE A 746 -14.14 -53.19 11.88
CA PHE A 746 -13.02 -53.98 12.40
C PHE A 746 -12.75 -53.72 13.89
N GLY A 747 -12.96 -52.48 14.35
CA GLY A 747 -12.94 -52.12 15.78
C GLY A 747 -14.19 -52.52 16.57
N LEU A 748 -15.27 -52.96 15.90
CA LEU A 748 -16.42 -53.63 16.51
C LEU A 748 -16.28 -55.16 16.55
N VAL A 749 -15.40 -55.74 15.73
CA VAL A 749 -15.21 -57.19 15.57
C VAL A 749 -13.94 -57.72 16.28
N SER A 750 -12.99 -56.84 16.61
CA SER A 750 -11.80 -57.18 17.41
C SER A 750 -11.97 -56.78 18.88
N ASN A 751 -11.33 -57.52 19.79
CA ASN A 751 -11.58 -57.49 21.25
C ASN A 751 -11.02 -56.25 21.99
N GLY A 752 -11.17 -55.04 21.43
CA GLY A 752 -10.78 -53.76 22.04
C GLY A 752 -11.92 -52.73 22.15
N GLY A 753 -13.16 -53.15 21.90
CA GLY A 753 -14.30 -52.24 21.68
C GLY A 753 -14.65 -51.31 22.85
N GLU A 754 -14.45 -51.73 24.11
CA GLU A 754 -14.78 -50.89 25.27
C GLU A 754 -13.75 -49.77 25.51
N GLU A 755 -12.46 -50.08 25.44
CA GLU A 755 -11.41 -49.10 25.68
C GLU A 755 -11.45 -47.99 24.62
N LEU A 756 -11.61 -48.36 23.35
CA LEU A 756 -11.74 -47.41 22.23
C LEU A 756 -13.00 -46.52 22.38
N ARG A 757 -14.15 -47.11 22.73
CA ARG A 757 -15.38 -46.35 23.05
C ARG A 757 -15.15 -45.39 24.22
N SER A 758 -14.44 -45.81 25.27
CA SER A 758 -14.13 -44.97 26.42
C SER A 758 -13.24 -43.77 26.04
N LEU A 759 -12.25 -43.97 25.17
CA LEU A 759 -11.36 -42.93 24.67
C LEU A 759 -12.10 -41.93 23.77
N VAL A 760 -12.95 -42.41 22.85
CA VAL A 760 -13.83 -41.56 22.03
C VAL A 760 -14.78 -40.75 22.92
N ARG A 761 -15.45 -41.37 23.91
CA ARG A 761 -16.35 -40.69 24.84
C ARG A 761 -15.63 -39.63 25.68
N ARG A 762 -14.42 -39.92 26.19
CA ARG A 762 -13.57 -38.94 26.91
C ARG A 762 -13.02 -37.82 26.01
N ARG A 763 -12.90 -38.00 24.69
CA ARG A 763 -12.56 -36.93 23.73
C ARG A 763 -13.78 -36.09 23.40
N ALA A 764 -14.90 -36.73 23.08
CA ALA A 764 -16.16 -36.09 22.74
C ALA A 764 -16.69 -35.20 23.88
N HIS A 765 -16.77 -35.68 25.14
CA HIS A 765 -17.21 -34.82 26.26
C HIS A 765 -16.32 -33.56 26.44
N ARG A 766 -14.99 -33.69 26.28
CA ARG A 766 -14.07 -32.54 26.31
C ARG A 766 -14.27 -31.58 25.13
N PHE A 767 -14.65 -32.10 23.96
CA PHE A 767 -15.00 -31.28 22.81
C PHE A 767 -16.34 -30.56 23.01
N PHE A 768 -17.41 -31.27 23.40
CA PHE A 768 -18.73 -30.69 23.64
C PHE A 768 -18.72 -29.61 24.72
N GLY A 769 -17.90 -29.75 25.78
CA GLY A 769 -17.69 -28.66 26.75
C GLY A 769 -17.03 -27.42 26.14
N ARG A 770 -16.02 -27.59 25.27
CA ARG A 770 -15.34 -26.46 24.63
C ARG A 770 -16.15 -25.84 23.48
N TYR A 771 -17.01 -26.61 22.82
CA TYR A 771 -17.73 -26.23 21.60
C TYR A 771 -18.44 -24.86 21.67
N PRO A 772 -19.21 -24.49 22.71
CA PRO A 772 -19.85 -23.18 22.77
C PRO A 772 -18.84 -22.02 22.72
N ARG A 773 -17.70 -22.16 23.43
CA ARG A 773 -16.62 -21.16 23.42
C ARG A 773 -15.89 -21.11 22.07
N LEU A 774 -15.73 -22.26 21.40
CA LEU A 774 -15.10 -22.35 20.08
C LEU A 774 -15.93 -21.63 19.00
N ILE A 775 -17.26 -21.81 19.01
CA ILE A 775 -18.18 -21.13 18.08
C ILE A 775 -18.32 -19.65 18.42
N ILE A 776 -18.56 -19.29 19.68
CA ILE A 776 -18.66 -17.87 20.09
C ILE A 776 -17.35 -17.13 19.79
N GLY A 777 -16.19 -17.76 20.02
CA GLY A 777 -14.90 -17.20 19.65
C GLY A 777 -14.75 -16.97 18.16
N GLY A 778 -15.10 -17.96 17.32
CA GLY A 778 -15.04 -17.81 15.86
C GLY A 778 -15.99 -16.74 15.32
N LEU A 779 -17.23 -16.69 15.79
CA LEU A 779 -18.20 -15.66 15.40
C LEU A 779 -17.79 -14.27 15.89
N ALA A 780 -17.24 -14.16 17.11
CA ALA A 780 -16.70 -12.89 17.60
C ALA A 780 -15.50 -12.43 16.77
N SER A 781 -14.59 -13.33 16.39
CA SER A 781 -13.51 -13.01 15.44
C SER A 781 -14.07 -12.59 14.08
N LEU A 782 -15.09 -13.26 13.54
CA LEU A 782 -15.69 -12.92 12.25
C LEU A 782 -16.34 -11.53 12.22
N THR A 783 -16.76 -11.00 13.37
CA THR A 783 -17.27 -9.61 13.47
C THR A 783 -16.17 -8.60 13.81
N VAL A 784 -15.29 -8.92 14.76
CA VAL A 784 -14.29 -7.97 15.29
C VAL A 784 -13.10 -7.79 14.33
N LEU A 785 -12.61 -8.87 13.72
CA LEU A 785 -11.39 -8.82 12.90
C LEU A 785 -11.59 -8.00 11.61
N PRO A 786 -12.74 -8.07 10.90
CA PRO A 786 -13.09 -7.09 9.87
C PRO A 786 -13.09 -5.63 10.35
N PHE A 787 -13.60 -5.35 11.55
CA PHE A 787 -13.63 -3.99 12.10
C PHE A 787 -12.22 -3.48 12.43
N VAL A 788 -11.34 -4.37 12.93
CA VAL A 788 -9.92 -4.07 13.15
C VAL A 788 -9.21 -3.79 11.81
N PHE A 789 -9.41 -4.60 10.77
CA PHE A 789 -8.82 -4.31 9.45
C PHE A 789 -9.38 -3.03 8.83
N LEU A 790 -10.66 -2.73 9.01
CA LEU A 790 -11.27 -1.48 8.55
C LEU A 790 -10.67 -0.26 9.24
N ILE A 791 -10.36 -0.33 10.55
CA ILE A 791 -9.60 0.72 11.26
C ILE A 791 -8.16 0.81 10.74
N LEU A 792 -7.47 -0.32 10.56
CA LEU A 792 -6.10 -0.35 10.02
C LEU A 792 -6.01 0.20 8.60
N LEU A 793 -7.07 0.14 7.80
CA LEU A 793 -7.14 0.77 6.46
C LEU A 793 -7.17 2.31 6.49
N PHE A 794 -7.51 2.93 7.63
CA PHE A 794 -7.34 4.38 7.83
C PHE A 794 -5.93 4.74 8.33
N VAL A 795 -5.31 3.90 9.15
CA VAL A 795 -4.02 4.18 9.81
C VAL A 795 -2.82 3.79 8.94
N THR A 796 -2.93 2.75 8.11
CA THR A 796 -1.80 2.18 7.35
C THR A 796 -1.78 2.61 5.88
N GLN A 797 -0.57 2.79 5.33
CA GLN A 797 -0.36 3.03 3.90
C GLN A 797 -0.53 1.74 3.07
N ALA A 798 -0.33 0.56 3.66
CA ALA A 798 -0.32 -0.74 3.01
C ALA A 798 -1.73 -1.31 2.70
N LYS A 799 -2.63 -0.48 2.17
CA LYS A 799 -4.08 -0.75 2.10
C LYS A 799 -4.44 -2.04 1.36
N ILE A 800 -3.73 -2.37 0.28
CA ILE A 800 -3.97 -3.62 -0.48
C ILE A 800 -3.59 -4.85 0.35
N GLN A 801 -2.46 -4.81 1.07
CA GLN A 801 -2.06 -5.91 1.95
C GLN A 801 -3.06 -6.12 3.10
N MET A 802 -3.65 -5.03 3.64
CA MET A 802 -4.72 -5.11 4.64
C MET A 802 -6.03 -5.66 4.07
N LEU A 803 -6.42 -5.30 2.84
CA LEU A 803 -7.57 -5.91 2.16
C LEU A 803 -7.36 -7.40 1.89
N THR A 804 -6.17 -7.80 1.43
CA THR A 804 -5.82 -9.21 1.21
C THR A 804 -5.81 -9.99 2.52
N ALA A 805 -5.20 -9.45 3.59
CA ALA A 805 -5.18 -10.07 4.92
C ALA A 805 -6.60 -10.19 5.52
N TRP A 806 -7.47 -9.20 5.29
CA TRP A 806 -8.87 -9.23 5.68
C TRP A 806 -9.63 -10.37 4.99
N ILE A 807 -9.55 -10.46 3.66
CA ILE A 807 -10.19 -11.55 2.88
C ILE A 807 -9.68 -12.93 3.34
N VAL A 808 -8.36 -13.08 3.51
CA VAL A 808 -7.75 -14.32 4.02
C VAL A 808 -8.22 -14.63 5.44
N SER A 809 -8.36 -13.63 6.33
CA SER A 809 -8.84 -13.85 7.70
C SER A 809 -10.28 -14.36 7.74
N ILE A 810 -11.18 -13.85 6.88
CA ILE A 810 -12.55 -14.35 6.76
C ILE A 810 -12.52 -15.82 6.33
N ILE A 811 -11.79 -16.15 5.26
CA ILE A 811 -11.68 -17.53 4.73
C ILE A 811 -11.13 -18.49 5.80
N VAL A 812 -10.14 -18.05 6.61
CA VAL A 812 -9.57 -18.87 7.70
C VAL A 812 -10.54 -19.04 8.87
N ILE A 813 -11.29 -18.00 9.26
CA ILE A 813 -12.28 -18.09 10.33
C ILE A 813 -13.48 -18.95 9.90
N ASP A 814 -13.95 -18.80 8.66
CA ASP A 814 -14.98 -19.67 8.07
C ASP A 814 -14.51 -21.12 8.04
N ALA A 815 -13.30 -21.40 7.54
CA ALA A 815 -12.72 -22.75 7.54
C ALA A 815 -12.62 -23.35 8.96
N TYR A 816 -12.26 -22.54 9.96
CA TYR A 816 -12.24 -22.94 11.36
C TYR A 816 -13.67 -23.26 11.88
N LEU A 817 -14.67 -22.40 11.64
CA LEU A 817 -16.06 -22.64 12.05
C LEU A 817 -16.64 -23.90 11.38
N ILE A 818 -16.38 -24.08 10.08
CA ILE A 818 -16.69 -25.27 9.29
C ILE A 818 -16.11 -26.53 9.95
N VAL A 819 -14.83 -26.50 10.34
CA VAL A 819 -14.15 -27.65 10.99
C VAL A 819 -14.69 -27.92 12.39
N VAL A 820 -15.02 -26.89 13.18
CA VAL A 820 -15.59 -27.05 14.52
C VAL A 820 -16.97 -27.72 14.47
N GLU A 821 -17.89 -27.24 13.62
CA GLU A 821 -19.24 -27.84 13.53
C GLU A 821 -19.22 -29.21 12.84
N TYR A 822 -18.36 -29.45 11.84
CA TYR A 822 -18.13 -30.80 11.31
C TYR A 822 -17.61 -31.77 12.38
N THR A 823 -16.69 -31.31 13.24
CA THR A 823 -16.17 -32.10 14.35
C THR A 823 -17.27 -32.39 15.39
N ARG A 824 -18.16 -31.44 15.65
CA ARG A 824 -19.35 -31.64 16.51
C ARG A 824 -20.24 -32.75 15.98
N GLU A 825 -20.67 -32.69 14.72
CA GLU A 825 -21.57 -33.73 14.19
C GLU A 825 -20.84 -35.06 13.97
N SER A 826 -19.53 -35.05 13.72
CA SER A 826 -18.70 -36.27 13.74
C SER A 826 -18.77 -36.99 15.10
N TYR A 827 -18.54 -36.27 16.21
CA TYR A 827 -18.67 -36.86 17.55
C TYR A 827 -20.12 -37.22 17.93
N ALA A 828 -21.11 -36.42 17.52
CA ALA A 828 -22.53 -36.74 17.76
C ALA A 828 -22.94 -38.05 17.07
N ARG A 829 -22.52 -38.25 15.82
CA ARG A 829 -22.74 -39.50 15.06
C ARG A 829 -21.97 -40.68 15.67
N GLN A 830 -20.71 -40.49 16.07
CA GLN A 830 -19.90 -41.55 16.71
C GLN A 830 -20.42 -42.00 18.07
N LEU A 831 -21.06 -41.11 18.83
CA LEU A 831 -21.67 -41.43 20.12
C LEU A 831 -23.11 -41.97 20.02
N GLY A 832 -23.71 -42.02 18.82
CA GLY A 832 -25.11 -42.41 18.65
C GLY A 832 -26.12 -41.41 19.21
N VAL A 833 -25.73 -40.14 19.41
CA VAL A 833 -26.56 -39.10 20.08
C VAL A 833 -27.80 -38.74 19.26
N SER A 834 -27.90 -39.17 18.01
CA SER A 834 -29.14 -39.20 17.22
C SER A 834 -30.24 -40.11 17.81
N ALA A 835 -29.96 -40.85 18.88
CA ALA A 835 -30.92 -41.65 19.64
C ALA A 835 -31.12 -41.17 21.10
N MET A 836 -30.46 -40.09 21.53
CA MET A 836 -30.78 -39.45 22.81
C MET A 836 -32.02 -38.57 22.65
N THR A 837 -32.94 -38.60 23.60
CA THR A 837 -34.16 -37.78 23.52
C THR A 837 -33.86 -36.30 23.73
N ALA A 838 -34.77 -35.42 23.27
CA ALA A 838 -34.60 -33.98 23.42
C ALA A 838 -34.38 -33.56 24.87
N ASP A 839 -35.01 -34.26 25.83
CA ASP A 839 -34.86 -34.00 27.25
C ASP A 839 -33.51 -34.45 27.82
N GLU A 840 -32.93 -35.58 27.40
CA GLU A 840 -31.55 -35.94 27.80
C GLU A 840 -30.51 -34.95 27.29
N PHE A 841 -30.67 -34.46 26.04
CA PHE A 841 -29.79 -33.45 25.47
C PHE A 841 -29.95 -32.10 26.19
N ARG A 842 -31.19 -31.72 26.53
CA ARG A 842 -31.53 -30.51 27.29
C ARG A 842 -31.01 -30.57 28.71
N ASP A 843 -31.12 -31.71 29.39
CA ASP A 843 -30.59 -31.90 30.74
C ASP A 843 -29.05 -31.88 30.74
N THR A 844 -28.41 -32.48 29.73
CA THR A 844 -26.95 -32.40 29.52
C THR A 844 -26.48 -30.95 29.26
N MET A 845 -27.28 -30.14 28.56
CA MET A 845 -27.02 -28.69 28.37
C MET A 845 -27.17 -27.91 29.68
N LEU A 846 -28.26 -28.12 30.42
CA LEU A 846 -28.61 -27.35 31.62
C LEU A 846 -27.73 -27.70 32.83
N ASN A 847 -27.53 -28.99 33.10
CA ASN A 847 -26.70 -29.47 34.21
C ASN A 847 -25.19 -29.44 33.88
N GLY A 848 -24.83 -29.26 32.60
CA GLY A 848 -23.44 -29.14 32.15
C GLY A 848 -22.82 -27.74 32.29
N TYR A 849 -23.63 -26.67 32.39
CA TYR A 849 -23.12 -25.29 32.37
C TYR A 849 -23.83 -24.31 33.33
N VAL A 850 -23.40 -24.31 34.60
CA VAL A 850 -23.62 -23.18 35.51
C VAL A 850 -22.42 -22.24 35.47
N TRP A 851 -22.55 -21.11 34.77
CA TRP A 851 -21.87 -19.86 35.14
C TRP A 851 -22.44 -18.63 34.41
N LEU A 852 -23.41 -17.95 35.04
CA LEU A 852 -23.57 -16.48 35.00
C LEU A 852 -24.74 -16.03 35.90
N ARG A 853 -24.44 -15.78 37.18
CA ARG A 853 -25.21 -14.83 38.00
C ARG A 853 -24.23 -14.14 38.96
N PRO A 854 -24.15 -12.80 38.99
CA PRO A 854 -23.30 -12.11 39.94
C PRO A 854 -23.82 -12.32 41.38
N TYR A 855 -22.89 -12.32 42.33
CA TYR A 855 -23.15 -12.72 43.72
C TYR A 855 -23.71 -11.55 44.54
N SER A 856 -25.02 -11.57 44.83
CA SER A 856 -25.63 -10.82 45.92
C SER A 856 -26.29 -11.80 46.91
N GLY A 857 -26.00 -11.62 48.20
CA GLY A 857 -26.23 -12.66 49.20
C GLY A 857 -27.49 -12.52 50.05
N SER A 858 -27.48 -13.21 51.20
CA SER A 858 -28.48 -13.26 52.28
C SER A 858 -29.45 -14.46 52.27
N ARG A 859 -29.11 -15.42 53.15
CA ARG A 859 -30.01 -16.18 54.06
C ARG A 859 -31.30 -16.82 53.53
N GLY A 860 -31.41 -18.14 53.73
CA GLY A 860 -32.43 -18.64 54.68
C GLY A 860 -33.22 -19.90 54.35
N SER A 861 -32.99 -20.96 55.15
CA SER A 861 -33.99 -21.93 55.65
C SER A 861 -34.82 -22.82 54.69
N ARG A 862 -34.72 -24.15 54.92
CA ARG A 862 -35.79 -25.21 54.99
C ARG A 862 -37.08 -25.05 54.13
N GLY A 863 -37.59 -26.06 53.44
CA GLY A 863 -37.24 -27.49 53.34
C GLY A 863 -38.49 -28.39 53.23
N ALA A 864 -38.30 -29.69 52.97
CA ALA A 864 -39.30 -30.79 52.97
C ALA A 864 -40.37 -30.86 51.83
N HIS A 865 -40.49 -32.07 51.25
CA HIS A 865 -41.71 -32.88 50.96
C HIS A 865 -43.03 -32.23 50.48
N ALA A 866 -43.84 -32.83 49.58
CA ALA A 866 -43.72 -34.04 48.75
C ALA A 866 -44.81 -34.05 47.62
N ALA A 867 -45.16 -35.23 47.09
CA ALA A 867 -46.20 -35.47 46.07
C ALA A 867 -47.61 -34.95 46.46
N GLY A 868 -48.55 -34.72 45.54
CA GLY A 868 -48.50 -34.88 44.06
C GLY A 868 -49.90 -35.01 43.44
N THR A 869 -49.98 -35.60 42.24
CA THR A 869 -51.19 -36.15 41.55
C THR A 869 -52.40 -35.25 41.24
N HIS A 870 -52.63 -35.09 39.93
CA HIS A 870 -53.91 -35.08 39.19
C HIS A 870 -54.99 -33.98 39.35
N ALA A 871 -55.42 -33.49 38.17
CA ALA A 871 -56.79 -33.15 37.73
C ALA A 871 -57.66 -32.16 38.55
N GLY A 872 -58.52 -31.35 37.94
CA GLY A 872 -58.90 -31.21 36.52
C GLY A 872 -60.28 -30.54 36.39
N SER A 873 -60.64 -30.05 35.20
CA SER A 873 -61.82 -29.17 34.90
C SER A 873 -61.85 -27.83 35.69
N ALA A 874 -62.15 -26.64 35.14
CA ALA A 874 -62.92 -26.14 33.97
C ALA A 874 -64.33 -25.61 34.32
N HIS A 875 -64.74 -24.56 33.59
CA HIS A 875 -65.91 -23.66 33.79
C HIS A 875 -65.75 -22.67 34.98
N ALA A 876 -66.01 -21.36 34.90
CA ALA A 876 -67.01 -20.51 34.20
C ALA A 876 -68.39 -20.45 34.91
N ALA A 877 -69.11 -19.32 35.01
CA ALA A 877 -68.89 -17.94 34.53
C ALA A 877 -68.81 -16.92 35.73
N GLY A 878 -68.85 -15.59 35.63
CA GLY A 878 -69.91 -14.69 35.09
C GLY A 878 -71.09 -14.54 36.09
N ALA A 879 -71.62 -13.35 36.41
CA ALA A 879 -71.29 -11.97 36.04
C ALA A 879 -71.98 -10.94 36.98
N ASP A 880 -71.61 -9.64 36.86
CA ASP A 880 -72.37 -8.43 37.24
C ASP A 880 -72.86 -8.17 38.69
N GLY A 881 -73.32 -6.93 38.96
CA GLY A 881 -74.06 -6.55 40.20
C GLY A 881 -73.62 -5.25 40.91
N LYS A 882 -74.01 -4.06 40.41
CA LYS A 882 -73.60 -2.75 40.97
C LYS A 882 -74.42 -2.25 42.19
N ALA A 883 -73.72 -1.52 43.08
CA ALA A 883 -74.14 -0.34 43.88
C ALA A 883 -75.08 -0.50 45.11
N GLY A 884 -74.91 0.39 46.13
CA GLY A 884 -75.61 0.28 47.43
C GLY A 884 -75.65 1.48 48.44
N ALA A 885 -74.88 2.57 48.26
CA ALA A 885 -75.06 3.91 48.90
C ALA A 885 -74.86 4.15 50.44
N VAL A 886 -74.76 5.45 50.81
CA VAL A 886 -74.77 6.11 52.17
C VAL A 886 -73.54 5.82 53.07
N GLY A 887 -72.93 6.70 53.88
CA GLY A 887 -73.17 8.08 54.39
C GLY A 887 -73.05 8.10 55.94
N ASP A 888 -72.61 9.12 56.70
CA ASP A 888 -72.17 10.54 56.50
C ASP A 888 -71.50 11.07 57.84
N ILE A 889 -70.94 12.31 57.87
CA ILE A 889 -70.51 13.12 59.07
C ILE A 889 -69.22 12.63 59.83
N GLY A 890 -68.30 13.44 60.41
CA GLY A 890 -68.02 14.91 60.42
C GLY A 890 -67.19 15.41 61.65
N ALA A 891 -66.50 16.58 61.54
CA ALA A 891 -65.83 17.41 62.61
C ALA A 891 -64.54 16.89 63.34
N SER A 892 -63.60 17.68 63.96
CA SER A 892 -63.24 19.13 63.92
C SER A 892 -61.91 19.48 64.71
N GLY A 893 -61.14 20.51 64.30
CA GLY A 893 -60.20 21.35 65.12
C GLY A 893 -58.68 20.99 65.20
N THR A 894 -57.70 21.90 65.50
CA THR A 894 -57.68 23.39 65.63
C THR A 894 -56.26 24.04 65.75
N HIS A 895 -56.06 25.25 65.18
CA HIS A 895 -55.16 26.41 65.53
C HIS A 895 -53.60 26.49 65.40
N MET A 896 -53.15 27.61 64.76
CA MET A 896 -51.95 28.49 64.97
C MET A 896 -50.50 27.95 64.75
N ALA A 897 -49.41 28.71 64.43
CA ALA A 897 -49.10 30.05 63.84
C ALA A 897 -47.54 30.26 63.81
N ALA A 898 -46.84 31.22 63.17
CA ALA A 898 -46.96 32.01 61.91
C ALA A 898 -45.66 32.86 61.63
N ASN A 899 -45.49 33.42 60.41
CA ASN A 899 -44.45 34.40 59.92
C ASN A 899 -42.97 33.95 59.74
N SER A 900 -42.15 34.48 58.79
CA SER A 900 -42.31 35.62 57.83
C SER A 900 -41.45 35.56 56.53
N THR A 901 -41.99 36.12 55.41
CA THR A 901 -41.34 36.84 54.26
C THR A 901 -40.25 36.21 53.33
N GLY A 902 -40.41 36.38 51.99
CA GLY A 902 -39.30 36.42 50.99
C GLY A 902 -39.48 35.56 49.70
N PRO A 903 -39.44 36.08 48.44
CA PRO A 903 -39.95 35.34 47.26
C PRO A 903 -39.06 35.25 45.97
N ILE A 904 -39.63 34.61 44.91
CA ILE A 904 -39.20 34.46 43.48
C ILE A 904 -38.19 33.32 43.23
N GLY A 905 -38.32 32.36 42.28
CA GLY A 905 -39.33 31.98 41.25
C GLY A 905 -38.74 30.84 40.34
N SER A 906 -39.40 30.16 39.38
CA SER A 906 -40.81 30.11 38.90
C SER A 906 -41.21 28.71 38.31
N HIS A 907 -41.47 28.56 36.99
CA HIS A 907 -42.10 27.39 36.30
C HIS A 907 -41.56 27.17 34.85
N GLY A 908 -41.82 26.09 34.08
CA GLY A 908 -42.44 24.77 34.42
C GLY A 908 -43.19 24.02 33.27
N ARG A 909 -42.53 23.00 32.66
CA ARG A 909 -43.07 21.78 31.97
C ARG A 909 -43.87 21.81 30.63
N HIS A 910 -43.82 20.64 29.95
CA HIS A 910 -44.71 20.02 28.93
C HIS A 910 -44.46 20.28 27.42
N ALA A 911 -45.03 19.40 26.57
CA ALA A 911 -44.72 19.11 25.15
C ALA A 911 -46.00 18.55 24.44
N PRO A 912 -46.00 17.89 23.24
CA PRO A 912 -45.04 17.76 22.12
C PRO A 912 -45.67 17.98 20.70
N TRP A 913 -44.91 17.69 19.62
CA TRP A 913 -45.34 17.47 18.20
C TRP A 913 -45.98 18.61 17.37
N ARG A 914 -45.30 19.02 16.28
CA ARG A 914 -45.85 19.10 14.89
C ARG A 914 -44.78 19.49 13.85
N VAL A 915 -45.11 19.30 12.57
CA VAL A 915 -44.42 19.84 11.37
C VAL A 915 -45.51 20.50 10.51
N PRO A 916 -45.24 21.66 9.90
CA PRO A 916 -45.55 21.81 8.47
C PRO A 916 -44.48 22.60 7.68
N GLN A 917 -44.76 22.67 6.38
CA GLN A 917 -43.93 23.06 5.23
C GLN A 917 -44.17 24.52 4.79
N ILE A 918 -43.40 24.98 3.79
CA ILE A 918 -43.70 26.03 2.78
C ILE A 918 -43.30 27.50 3.07
N ASP A 919 -42.34 27.94 2.23
CA ASP A 919 -42.12 29.19 1.47
C ASP A 919 -42.41 30.58 2.07
N ASP A 920 -41.38 31.45 2.08
CA ASP A 920 -41.30 32.66 1.23
C ASP A 920 -39.88 33.31 1.32
N ASP A 921 -39.48 34.05 0.28
CA ASP A 921 -38.23 34.83 0.13
C ASP A 921 -38.64 36.33 0.01
N PRO A 922 -37.90 37.35 0.53
CA PRO A 922 -36.79 37.93 -0.25
C PRO A 922 -35.67 38.73 0.51
N GLU A 923 -34.64 39.10 -0.26
CA GLU A 923 -33.83 40.35 -0.26
C GLU A 923 -32.90 40.77 0.92
N GLU A 924 -31.62 41.00 0.53
CA GLU A 924 -30.63 42.05 0.90
C GLU A 924 -30.60 42.66 2.32
N THR A 925 -29.42 42.81 2.96
CA THR A 925 -28.45 43.91 2.67
C THR A 925 -27.07 43.73 3.35
N GLU A 926 -26.15 44.68 3.12
CA GLU A 926 -24.72 44.73 3.52
C GLU A 926 -24.47 44.86 5.06
N ILE A 927 -23.22 44.86 5.57
CA ILE A 927 -22.31 46.04 5.69
C ILE A 927 -20.85 45.62 5.98
N THR A 928 -19.88 46.50 5.67
CA THR A 928 -18.42 46.32 5.70
C THR A 928 -17.71 47.13 6.80
N GLU A 929 -16.61 46.63 7.39
CA GLU A 929 -15.49 47.39 8.05
C GLU A 929 -14.33 46.40 8.34
N GLN A 930 -13.00 46.60 8.18
CA GLN A 930 -12.02 47.69 7.94
C GLN A 930 -11.17 48.21 9.15
N LEU A 931 -9.90 48.51 8.82
CA LEU A 931 -8.72 48.93 9.63
C LEU A 931 -8.68 50.49 9.80
N PRO A 932 -7.67 51.21 10.41
CA PRO A 932 -6.26 50.91 10.81
C PRO A 932 -5.99 51.37 12.30
N PRO A 933 -4.93 52.08 12.80
CA PRO A 933 -3.63 52.59 12.30
C PRO A 933 -2.37 52.26 13.18
N ILE A 934 -1.47 53.23 13.44
CA ILE A 934 -0.05 53.14 13.88
C ILE A 934 0.30 54.35 14.79
N GLY A 935 1.30 54.28 15.72
CA GLY A 935 2.08 55.48 16.13
C GLY A 935 2.65 55.63 17.57
N ASP A 936 3.91 55.25 17.77
CA ASP A 936 5.02 55.83 18.58
C ASP A 936 4.91 56.54 19.97
N ALA A 937 5.74 56.01 20.89
CA ALA A 937 6.80 56.66 21.72
C ALA A 937 6.52 57.56 22.96
N ALA A 938 6.92 57.06 24.15
CA ALA A 938 7.77 57.77 25.15
C ALA A 938 8.24 56.84 26.32
N GLY A 939 9.50 56.97 26.79
CA GLY A 939 9.94 56.44 28.12
C GLY A 939 11.16 55.49 28.16
N ARG A 940 12.04 55.68 29.15
CA ARG A 940 13.23 54.86 29.57
C ARG A 940 13.29 54.87 31.13
N PRO A 941 14.11 54.05 31.87
CA PRO A 941 15.27 53.23 31.47
C PRO A 941 15.36 51.78 32.07
N SER A 942 16.51 51.08 31.86
CA SER A 942 17.00 49.78 32.44
C SER A 942 16.18 48.50 32.14
N ALA A 943 16.70 47.37 31.62
CA ALA A 943 17.94 46.57 31.82
C ALA A 943 17.87 45.65 33.06
N ASP A 944 18.14 44.33 33.04
CA ASP A 944 18.67 43.36 32.03
C ASP A 944 17.72 42.12 31.91
N ALA A 945 17.95 41.01 31.16
CA ALA A 945 19.13 40.48 30.48
C ALA A 945 18.78 39.56 29.27
N SER A 946 19.60 39.61 28.20
CA SER A 946 19.79 38.52 27.21
C SER A 946 21.00 38.79 26.31
N GLY A 947 21.61 37.74 25.72
CA GLY A 947 22.69 37.85 24.73
C GLY A 947 23.65 36.63 24.76
N SER A 948 24.40 36.33 23.70
CA SER A 948 24.39 36.86 22.31
C SER A 948 25.11 35.88 21.36
N LEU A 949 25.26 36.23 20.07
CA LEU A 949 26.07 35.52 19.08
C LEU A 949 27.01 36.50 18.34
N VAL A 950 28.27 36.10 18.15
CA VAL A 950 29.17 36.41 16.99
C VAL A 950 29.65 37.87 16.80
N ASP A 951 30.94 38.20 17.06
CA ASP A 951 32.08 38.17 16.08
C ASP A 951 33.35 39.04 16.41
N LEU A 952 34.47 38.71 15.75
CA LEU A 952 35.68 39.51 15.34
C LEU A 952 36.68 40.22 16.31
N VAL A 953 37.87 39.61 16.44
CA VAL A 953 39.25 40.17 16.20
C VAL A 953 39.80 41.39 17.00
N ARG A 954 40.85 41.18 17.82
CA ARG A 954 42.21 41.83 17.78
C ARG A 954 43.21 41.22 18.83
N PRO A 955 44.54 41.54 18.81
CA PRO A 955 45.61 40.60 19.25
C PRO A 955 46.38 40.97 20.56
N SER A 956 47.32 40.08 20.93
CA SER A 956 48.40 40.21 21.96
C SER A 956 47.93 40.06 23.43
N THR A 957 48.72 39.56 24.40
CA THR A 957 50.18 39.25 24.51
C THR A 957 50.48 37.87 25.16
N GLU A 958 51.76 37.47 25.06
CA GLU A 958 52.61 36.56 25.86
C GLU A 958 52.12 36.02 27.24
N GLY A 959 52.61 34.84 27.65
CA GLY A 959 52.85 34.55 29.09
C GLY A 959 52.70 33.10 29.61
N ASP A 960 53.78 32.31 29.57
CA ASP A 960 54.23 31.25 30.50
C ASP A 960 53.29 30.31 31.33
N ALA A 961 53.71 29.03 31.34
CA ALA A 961 53.69 28.06 32.46
C ALA A 961 52.32 27.57 33.02
N ARG A 962 52.07 26.26 33.16
CA ARG A 962 52.97 25.11 33.39
C ARG A 962 52.50 23.81 32.71
#